data_AF-A0A1G6B5Z0-F1
#
_entry.id   AF-A0A1G6B5Z0-F1
#
_cell.length_a   1.000
_cell.length_b   1.000
_cell.length_c   1.000
_cell.angle_alpha   90.00
_cell.angle_beta   90.00
_cell.angle_gamma   90.00
#
_symmetry.space_group_name_H-M   'P 1'
#
loop_
_entity.id
_entity.type
_entity.pdbx_description
1 polymer ?
#
loop_
_entity_poly.entity_id
_entity_poly.type
_entity_poly.pdbx_seq_one_letter_code
_entity_poly.pdbx_strand_id
1 'polypeptide(L)'
;MNTKRKRIAIFVGQADEEYQTNFITGFITSAFGYDMDVCVFSMYRKYQNTVRREKGETNIFSLFNPAVFDGAVIIEDTIQTAGEADRLEEKLHSTFRKPVIVIEKDSKYFESIFTSCHAGIVKLVSHLIEDHGCRDIAFLAGKKWHKHTRERLQAVRDALKQHGLSLPKSRIIYGDFWYQSGELCADTLIADGKLPDAVVCANDAMAIGLCKAFEERGIKVPDNIAVASYDSLFEGRSSPKPITSCFIPSREFGNYIAGVMKDRFEGKDSEPFKTEAPVFYGETCGCTVKESVSESIRRKEWDTVLSEEGFASVNNMMADDLMMQNSIEEFMGTVYSYAFQIKGVKSFHLCLNEWWQRKDTVSMNRGSSGYPERMIHAVRYNSSRLDGIAGLDQTFASKDILPGLDSERDEPSALFFTPIYNEDDSFGYAVVEYDIPRCYDETFRNWIGLVGRALGNLKRTIALQFAEEQLERLRSSKFAALNAAFEKLSDEERADYELVGQILDKNLFIYHFQPIVNTVDGEIYSYEALMRTDSARKVAPLSVIKYADMQSRLQDVEKATFFNVLRIIDKEREALGDSKIFINSIPGVKLSDEDLETVEGYLDRLSNTVVIELTEEGEMDDSDLERLKELFRKHNIKIAVDDYGTGYSNVSNLLRYMPNYVKIDRELLSEIESKPQKQHFVKEIITFCHDNDIMALAEGVETSEELRTVIHLGADLIQGFYTGRPQACFITQIDSDVRDEIASYHREVITGSSEHKYVAGKTNRVALASMEKNNCTEIVVGQGAMIYKDITIFGAPGVKSNVHIRIEPEYAGCITLENVYLSNTREKPCIDIGENADVTLVVTGENTLRNSGIKVPESSRLTVEGDGNIKFDLYSTTFYGIGNQQDAATGELIFMLSGTVEISCRGAEGVCIGAGLGGKITIKSGKYILELSAHTATGIGCLSGNADISIDNCNITVDMNAGNGCCIGSIDGCAGIDIARCSLKVSGDGTDIVCIGSLNGERTDVSVDISGVFISVSAVRGTGIGALNGATSINASSSLLKTDISGDDAFAMGGLTKDQHLTIRKCDLKWNVNNKDGRDCLAAPEDFVMINSRGSFSVNGETFEREGQFE
;
A
#
# COMPACT_ATOMS: atom_id res chain seq x y z
N MET A 1 46.62 -8.28 -4.09
CA MET A 1 45.88 -9.55 -3.88
C MET A 1 44.56 -9.17 -3.26
N ASN A 2 43.45 -9.26 -4.00
CA ASN A 2 42.10 -8.96 -3.48
C ASN A 2 41.78 -9.95 -2.36
N THR A 3 41.98 -9.54 -1.11
CA THR A 3 41.48 -10.29 0.04
C THR A 3 39.99 -10.02 0.14
N LYS A 4 39.16 -11.03 -0.14
CA LYS A 4 37.70 -10.99 0.08
C LYS A 4 37.41 -10.47 1.50
N ARG A 5 36.52 -9.48 1.61
CA ARG A 5 36.09 -8.88 2.89
C ARG A 5 35.68 -9.97 3.88
N LYS A 6 36.16 -9.88 5.12
CA LYS A 6 35.83 -10.86 6.17
C LYS A 6 34.39 -10.68 6.62
N ARG A 7 33.69 -11.79 6.86
CA ARG A 7 32.28 -11.78 7.30
C ARG A 7 32.09 -12.50 8.63
N ILE A 8 31.43 -11.84 9.59
CA ILE A 8 31.25 -12.37 10.94
C ILE A 8 29.76 -12.64 11.19
N ALA A 9 29.44 -13.82 11.72
CA ALA A 9 28.09 -14.15 12.18
C ALA A 9 27.92 -13.80 13.68
N ILE A 10 26.81 -13.18 14.06
CA ILE A 10 26.42 -12.98 15.47
C ILE A 10 25.12 -13.72 15.72
N PHE A 11 25.07 -14.56 16.75
CA PHE A 11 23.87 -15.27 17.18
C PHE A 11 23.32 -14.67 18.47
N VAL A 12 22.06 -14.22 18.45
CA VAL A 12 21.45 -13.48 19.56
C VAL A 12 19.97 -13.82 19.74
N GLY A 13 19.53 -13.90 20.98
CA GLY A 13 18.12 -13.88 21.34
C GLY A 13 17.63 -12.43 21.45
N GLN A 14 16.88 -11.98 20.44
CA GLN A 14 16.29 -10.64 20.35
C GLN A 14 17.31 -9.49 20.38
N ALA A 15 17.68 -8.97 19.20
CA ALA A 15 18.72 -7.93 19.07
C ALA A 15 18.30 -6.52 19.55
N ASP A 16 17.01 -6.18 19.57
CA ASP A 16 16.51 -4.82 19.87
C ASP A 16 16.48 -4.45 21.37
N GLU A 17 16.84 -5.36 22.26
CA GLU A 17 16.97 -5.02 23.68
C GLU A 17 18.20 -4.14 23.96
N GLU A 18 18.10 -3.26 24.96
CA GLU A 18 19.10 -2.20 25.24
C GLU A 18 20.54 -2.74 25.33
N TYR A 19 20.76 -3.84 26.05
CA TYR A 19 22.09 -4.45 26.17
C TYR A 19 22.62 -4.95 24.83
N GLN A 20 21.81 -5.75 24.12
CA GLN A 20 22.14 -6.36 22.83
C GLN A 20 22.37 -5.30 21.76
N THR A 21 21.49 -4.31 21.67
CA THR A 21 21.59 -3.19 20.73
C THR A 21 22.89 -2.41 20.95
N ASN A 22 23.21 -2.07 22.20
CA ASN A 22 24.46 -1.36 22.51
C ASN A 22 25.69 -2.21 22.17
N PHE A 23 25.69 -3.49 22.53
CA PHE A 23 26.75 -4.43 22.20
C PHE A 23 26.95 -4.57 20.68
N ILE A 24 25.89 -4.90 19.94
CA ILE A 24 25.92 -5.11 18.49
C ILE A 24 26.34 -3.83 17.78
N THR A 25 25.83 -2.66 18.20
CA THR A 25 26.20 -1.36 17.64
C THR A 25 27.69 -1.07 17.85
N GLY A 26 28.24 -1.33 19.04
CA GLY A 26 29.67 -1.23 19.30
C GLY A 26 30.47 -2.20 18.43
N PHE A 27 30.04 -3.46 18.36
CA PHE A 27 30.68 -4.47 17.54
C PHE A 27 30.75 -4.05 16.05
N ILE A 28 29.62 -3.62 15.48
CA ILE A 28 29.54 -3.15 14.08
C ILE A 28 30.44 -1.92 13.88
N THR A 29 30.45 -0.98 14.82
CA THR A 29 31.29 0.23 14.73
C THR A 29 32.76 -0.13 14.52
N SER A 30 33.27 -1.05 15.34
CA SER A 30 34.67 -1.48 15.24
C SER A 30 34.90 -2.42 14.05
N ALA A 31 33.98 -3.32 13.73
CA ALA A 31 34.07 -4.22 12.58
C ALA A 31 34.13 -3.46 11.25
N PHE A 32 33.31 -2.43 11.07
CA PHE A 32 33.36 -1.55 9.89
C PHE A 32 34.70 -0.83 9.79
N GLY A 33 35.24 -0.36 10.92
CA GLY A 33 36.59 0.22 10.98
C GLY A 33 37.71 -0.75 10.59
N TYR A 34 37.46 -2.06 10.65
CA TYR A 34 38.37 -3.11 10.18
C TYR A 34 38.02 -3.67 8.79
N ASP A 35 37.11 -3.03 8.06
CA ASP A 35 36.59 -3.47 6.77
C ASP A 35 36.05 -4.91 6.84
N MET A 36 35.08 -5.15 7.73
CA MET A 36 34.42 -6.45 7.92
C MET A 36 32.89 -6.30 7.85
N ASP A 37 32.24 -7.27 7.18
CA ASP A 37 30.77 -7.39 7.17
C ASP A 37 30.29 -8.10 8.44
N VAL A 38 29.13 -7.68 8.95
CA VAL A 38 28.48 -8.30 10.13
C VAL A 38 27.12 -8.85 9.73
N CYS A 39 26.85 -10.11 10.05
CA CYS A 39 25.55 -10.74 9.84
C CYS A 39 24.98 -11.23 11.16
N VAL A 40 23.91 -10.62 11.63
CA VAL A 40 23.25 -10.95 12.89
C VAL A 40 22.08 -11.88 12.62
N PHE A 41 22.13 -13.10 13.14
CA PHE A 41 21.00 -14.02 13.18
C PHE A 41 20.27 -13.82 14.50
N SER A 42 19.11 -13.17 14.44
CA SER A 42 18.34 -12.81 15.62
C SER A 42 17.04 -13.59 15.69
N MET A 43 16.74 -14.14 16.86
CA MET A 43 15.38 -14.53 17.21
C MET A 43 14.48 -13.28 17.22
N TYR A 44 13.19 -13.48 16.94
CA TYR A 44 12.16 -12.46 17.08
C TYR A 44 11.94 -12.08 18.55
N ARG A 45 11.88 -13.04 19.48
CA ARG A 45 11.89 -12.78 20.93
C ARG A 45 12.87 -13.71 21.63
N LYS A 46 13.35 -13.31 22.81
CA LYS A 46 14.19 -14.20 23.64
C LYS A 46 13.40 -15.12 24.58
N TYR A 47 12.15 -14.78 24.89
CA TYR A 47 11.26 -15.58 25.75
C TYR A 47 9.98 -15.98 25.03
N GLN A 48 9.59 -17.25 25.21
CA GLN A 48 8.45 -17.87 24.56
C GLN A 48 7.64 -18.63 25.59
N ASN A 49 6.32 -18.66 25.38
CA ASN A 49 5.40 -19.35 26.28
C ASN A 49 5.01 -20.75 25.77
N THR A 50 5.45 -21.15 24.56
CA THR A 50 5.11 -22.44 23.94
C THR A 50 6.32 -23.06 23.24
N VAL A 51 6.45 -24.38 23.35
CA VAL A 51 7.50 -25.17 22.66
C VAL A 51 7.41 -25.06 21.13
N ARG A 52 6.23 -24.75 20.59
CA ARG A 52 6.06 -24.55 19.14
C ARG A 52 6.72 -23.25 18.69
N ARG A 53 6.44 -22.13 19.37
CA ARG A 53 7.08 -20.83 19.10
C ARG A 53 8.58 -20.89 19.28
N GLU A 54 9.04 -21.60 20.31
CA GLU A 54 10.48 -21.84 20.53
C GLU A 54 11.16 -22.40 19.27
N LYS A 55 10.53 -23.37 18.59
CA LYS A 55 11.08 -23.94 17.34
C LYS A 55 11.02 -23.00 16.15
N GLY A 56 9.93 -22.25 15.99
CA GLY A 56 9.79 -21.26 14.90
C GLY A 56 10.85 -20.15 15.01
N GLU A 57 11.11 -19.69 16.23
CA GLU A 57 12.12 -18.69 16.58
C GLU A 57 13.55 -19.16 16.31
N THR A 58 13.92 -20.35 16.79
CA THR A 58 15.30 -20.84 16.67
C THR A 58 15.63 -21.34 15.27
N ASN A 59 14.64 -21.51 14.39
CA ASN A 59 14.87 -21.94 13.01
C ASN A 59 15.80 -20.98 12.24
N ILE A 60 15.88 -19.71 12.63
CA ILE A 60 16.78 -18.74 12.00
C ILE A 60 18.26 -19.17 12.06
N PHE A 61 18.67 -19.89 13.12
CA PHE A 61 20.03 -20.40 13.27
C PHE A 61 20.34 -21.56 12.31
N SER A 62 19.32 -22.16 11.71
CA SER A 62 19.49 -23.20 10.69
C SER A 62 20.09 -22.64 9.39
N LEU A 63 19.85 -21.34 9.09
CA LEU A 63 20.29 -20.64 7.88
C LEU A 63 21.82 -20.47 7.80
N PHE A 64 22.53 -20.58 8.92
CA PHE A 64 23.98 -20.40 8.96
C PHE A 64 24.71 -21.40 8.05
N ASN A 65 25.48 -20.86 7.09
CA ASN A 65 26.35 -21.63 6.20
C ASN A 65 27.84 -21.39 6.54
N PRO A 66 28.56 -22.40 7.08
CA PRO A 66 29.99 -22.32 7.41
C PRO A 66 30.91 -21.82 6.29
N ALA A 67 30.53 -22.02 5.02
CA ALA A 67 31.33 -21.61 3.86
C ALA A 67 31.34 -20.09 3.63
N VAL A 68 30.29 -19.39 4.09
CA VAL A 68 30.06 -17.96 3.83
C VAL A 68 30.73 -17.07 4.90
N PHE A 69 30.95 -17.58 6.10
CA PHE A 69 31.41 -16.80 7.25
C PHE A 69 32.86 -17.10 7.62
N ASP A 70 33.57 -16.10 8.16
CA ASP A 70 34.95 -16.19 8.62
C ASP A 70 35.12 -16.27 10.13
N GLY A 71 34.13 -15.82 10.91
CA GLY A 71 34.09 -15.98 12.36
C GLY A 71 32.66 -15.92 12.90
N ALA A 72 32.48 -16.28 14.16
CA ALA A 72 31.18 -16.23 14.83
C ALA A 72 31.25 -15.71 16.27
N VAL A 73 30.20 -15.04 16.72
CA VAL A 73 29.99 -14.61 18.11
C VAL A 73 28.63 -15.10 18.59
N ILE A 74 28.56 -15.67 19.79
CA ILE A 74 27.31 -16.13 20.42
C ILE A 74 27.05 -15.31 21.68
N ILE A 75 25.93 -14.58 21.72
CA ILE A 75 25.45 -13.92 22.94
C ILE A 75 24.59 -14.91 23.71
N GLU A 76 25.22 -15.95 24.25
CA GLU A 76 24.54 -17.17 24.72
C GLU A 76 23.52 -16.90 25.83
N ASP A 77 23.79 -15.95 26.74
CA ASP A 77 22.85 -15.56 27.80
C ASP A 77 21.53 -14.96 27.26
N THR A 78 21.48 -14.57 25.99
CA THR A 78 20.23 -14.07 25.38
C THR A 78 19.38 -15.18 24.77
N ILE A 79 19.95 -16.35 24.48
CA ILE A 79 19.23 -17.49 23.90
C ILE A 79 18.65 -18.33 25.04
N GLN A 80 17.47 -17.92 25.52
CA GLN A 80 16.85 -18.50 26.72
C GLN A 80 15.96 -19.72 26.42
N THR A 81 15.81 -20.11 25.16
CA THR A 81 15.14 -21.35 24.78
C THR A 81 15.89 -22.57 25.29
N ALA A 82 15.21 -23.44 26.03
CA ALA A 82 15.83 -24.56 26.73
C ALA A 82 16.60 -25.50 25.77
N GLY A 83 17.92 -25.59 25.95
CA GLY A 83 18.81 -26.49 25.20
C GLY A 83 19.19 -26.03 23.80
N GLU A 84 18.67 -24.90 23.30
CA GLU A 84 18.98 -24.42 21.94
C GLU A 84 20.36 -23.78 21.84
N ALA A 85 20.79 -23.05 22.86
CA ALA A 85 22.15 -22.53 22.95
C ALA A 85 23.20 -23.67 22.88
N ASP A 86 22.99 -24.75 23.66
CA ASP A 86 23.85 -25.94 23.63
C ASP A 86 23.86 -26.59 22.23
N ARG A 87 22.70 -26.73 21.57
CA ARG A 87 22.59 -27.29 20.21
C ARG A 87 23.31 -26.44 19.16
N LEU A 88 23.21 -25.11 19.26
CA LEU A 88 23.90 -24.18 18.39
C LEU A 88 25.42 -24.33 18.55
N GLU A 89 25.91 -24.42 19.78
CA GLU A 89 27.33 -24.63 20.05
C GLU A 89 27.83 -25.98 19.50
N GLU A 90 27.07 -27.06 19.70
CA GLU A 90 27.40 -28.39 19.16
C GLU A 90 27.45 -28.40 17.63
N LYS A 91 26.51 -27.70 16.98
CA LYS A 91 26.48 -27.53 15.52
C LYS A 91 27.71 -26.75 15.04
N LEU A 92 28.05 -25.64 15.70
CA LEU A 92 29.23 -24.85 15.34
C LEU A 92 30.52 -25.64 15.57
N HIS A 93 30.64 -26.37 16.68
CA HIS A 93 31.84 -27.14 17.00
C HIS A 93 32.11 -28.27 15.99
N SER A 94 31.04 -28.88 15.46
CA SER A 94 31.12 -29.93 14.46
C SER A 94 31.33 -29.42 13.03
N THR A 95 30.79 -28.25 12.67
CA THR A 95 30.74 -27.77 11.27
C THR A 95 31.60 -26.54 10.96
N PHE A 96 32.03 -25.77 11.97
CA PHE A 96 32.73 -24.50 11.79
C PHE A 96 34.08 -24.50 12.51
N ARG A 97 35.17 -24.43 11.73
CA ARG A 97 36.56 -24.53 12.23
C ARG A 97 37.27 -23.17 12.37
N LYS A 98 36.56 -22.07 12.12
CA LYS A 98 37.10 -20.71 12.23
C LYS A 98 36.79 -20.12 13.62
N PRO A 99 37.35 -18.96 14.01
CA PRO A 99 37.16 -18.39 15.34
C PRO A 99 35.70 -18.24 15.78
N VAL A 100 35.40 -18.69 17.00
CA VAL A 100 34.10 -18.55 17.66
C VAL A 100 34.31 -18.03 19.07
N ILE A 101 33.59 -16.98 19.45
CA ILE A 101 33.61 -16.41 20.81
C ILE A 101 32.20 -16.47 21.40
N VAL A 102 32.11 -16.92 22.65
CA VAL A 102 30.87 -16.88 23.44
C VAL A 102 30.99 -15.75 24.46
N ILE A 103 29.92 -14.98 24.67
CA ILE A 103 29.92 -13.90 25.65
C ILE A 103 28.87 -14.09 26.74
N GLU A 104 29.16 -13.57 27.92
CA GLU A 104 28.30 -13.56 29.12
C GLU A 104 27.96 -14.92 29.74
N LYS A 105 28.34 -16.02 29.09
CA LYS A 105 28.12 -17.39 29.60
C LYS A 105 29.28 -18.31 29.27
N ASP A 106 29.50 -19.30 30.13
CA ASP A 106 30.59 -20.27 30.01
C ASP A 106 30.22 -21.36 28.99
N SER A 107 31.01 -21.48 27.92
CA SER A 107 30.84 -22.48 26.86
C SER A 107 31.68 -23.73 27.13
N LYS A 108 31.18 -24.89 26.69
CA LYS A 108 31.92 -26.15 26.73
C LYS A 108 32.97 -26.26 25.64
N TYR A 109 32.77 -25.56 24.52
CA TYR A 109 33.52 -25.77 23.28
C TYR A 109 34.37 -24.56 22.87
N PHE A 110 33.98 -23.35 23.28
CA PHE A 110 34.54 -22.09 22.78
C PHE A 110 35.04 -21.19 23.89
N GLU A 111 35.83 -20.17 23.52
CA GLU A 111 36.32 -19.16 24.45
C GLU A 111 35.16 -18.28 24.93
N SER A 112 35.00 -18.18 26.26
CA SER A 112 33.98 -17.34 26.89
C SER A 112 34.55 -16.06 27.47
N ILE A 113 33.99 -14.92 27.10
CA ILE A 113 34.41 -13.59 27.59
C ILE A 113 33.23 -12.91 28.30
N PHE A 114 33.51 -12.23 29.42
CA PHE A 114 32.48 -11.64 30.29
C PHE A 114 32.73 -10.14 30.48
N THR A 115 31.66 -9.36 30.58
CA THR A 115 31.73 -8.01 31.15
C THR A 115 32.05 -8.06 32.66
N SER A 116 32.83 -7.09 33.14
CA SER A 116 33.16 -6.94 34.57
C SER A 116 32.30 -5.84 35.19
N CYS A 117 31.49 -6.19 36.20
CA CYS A 117 30.59 -5.26 36.90
C CYS A 117 31.12 -4.77 38.25
N HIS A 118 32.23 -5.36 38.72
CA HIS A 118 32.75 -5.17 40.06
C HIS A 118 33.04 -3.71 40.43
N ALA A 119 33.72 -2.96 39.56
CA ALA A 119 34.14 -1.59 39.85
C ALA A 119 32.96 -0.62 40.00
N GLY A 120 31.92 -0.76 39.17
CA GLY A 120 30.73 0.10 39.20
C GLY A 120 29.91 -0.09 40.49
N ILE A 121 29.76 -1.34 40.94
CA ILE A 121 29.01 -1.65 42.17
C ILE A 121 29.76 -1.18 43.41
N VAL A 122 31.09 -1.33 43.44
CA VAL A 122 31.89 -0.79 44.55
C VAL A 122 31.67 0.72 44.67
N LYS A 123 31.69 1.44 43.54
CA LYS A 123 31.44 2.88 43.51
C LYS A 123 30.02 3.24 43.95
N LEU A 124 29.00 2.50 43.49
CA LEU A 124 27.59 2.70 43.86
C LEU A 124 27.35 2.50 45.36
N VAL A 125 27.90 1.43 45.95
CA VAL A 125 27.73 1.14 47.38
C VAL A 125 28.53 2.13 48.23
N SER A 126 29.75 2.48 47.82
CA SER A 126 30.53 3.53 48.48
C SER A 126 29.77 4.86 48.51
N HIS A 127 29.08 5.23 47.43
CA HIS A 127 28.23 6.42 47.39
C HIS A 127 27.13 6.41 48.46
N LEU A 128 26.40 5.29 48.64
CA LEU A 128 25.40 5.19 49.70
C LEU A 128 25.99 5.38 51.11
N ILE A 129 27.22 4.93 51.33
CA ILE A 129 27.88 4.96 52.65
C ILE A 129 28.50 6.34 52.93
N GLU A 130 29.19 6.91 51.94
CA GLU A 130 29.98 8.13 52.06
C GLU A 130 29.09 9.38 51.98
N ASP A 131 28.17 9.43 51.00
CA ASP A 131 27.38 10.62 50.71
C ASP A 131 26.04 10.64 51.47
N HIS A 132 25.42 9.47 51.69
CA HIS A 132 24.12 9.35 52.36
C HIS A 132 24.18 8.77 53.78
N GLY A 133 25.37 8.35 54.23
CA GLY A 133 25.57 7.87 55.59
C GLY A 133 24.93 6.51 55.90
N CYS A 134 24.50 5.74 54.90
CA CYS A 134 23.90 4.42 55.10
C CYS A 134 24.89 3.46 55.80
N ARG A 135 24.40 2.65 56.75
CA ARG A 135 25.21 1.69 57.53
C ARG A 135 24.60 0.29 57.55
N ASP A 136 23.27 0.15 57.56
CA ASP A 136 22.54 -1.12 57.40
C ASP A 136 22.01 -1.25 55.97
N ILE A 137 22.72 -2.00 55.11
CA ILE A 137 22.38 -2.17 53.69
C ILE A 137 21.94 -3.62 53.43
N ALA A 138 20.75 -3.80 52.84
CA ALA A 138 20.28 -5.07 52.32
C ALA A 138 20.62 -5.23 50.83
N PHE A 139 20.76 -6.47 50.38
CA PHE A 139 20.99 -6.80 48.97
C PHE A 139 19.90 -7.73 48.45
N LEU A 140 19.13 -7.26 47.47
CA LEU A 140 18.20 -8.07 46.70
C LEU A 140 18.94 -8.70 45.51
N ALA A 141 19.46 -9.90 45.74
CA ALA A 141 20.22 -10.69 44.79
C ALA A 141 19.31 -11.31 43.71
N GLY A 142 19.87 -11.63 42.53
CA GLY A 142 19.19 -12.49 41.55
C GLY A 142 19.32 -13.98 41.89
N LYS A 143 19.23 -14.87 40.90
CA LYS A 143 19.31 -16.33 41.12
C LYS A 143 20.64 -16.72 41.75
N LYS A 144 20.61 -17.50 42.85
CA LYS A 144 21.78 -17.86 43.68
C LYS A 144 22.93 -18.52 42.92
N TRP A 145 22.63 -19.31 41.88
CA TRP A 145 23.61 -20.03 41.07
C TRP A 145 24.16 -19.20 39.90
N HIS A 146 23.63 -18.00 39.63
CA HIS A 146 24.04 -17.16 38.50
C HIS A 146 25.42 -16.50 38.73
N LYS A 147 26.25 -16.39 37.68
CA LYS A 147 27.60 -15.80 37.77
C LYS A 147 27.55 -14.32 38.16
N HIS A 148 26.72 -13.52 37.48
CA HIS A 148 26.52 -12.11 37.86
C HIS A 148 26.01 -11.97 39.30
N THR A 149 25.10 -12.83 39.79
CA THR A 149 24.68 -12.77 41.20
C THR A 149 25.86 -12.92 42.16
N ARG A 150 26.79 -13.84 41.88
CA ARG A 150 27.99 -14.05 42.71
C ARG A 150 28.93 -12.85 42.65
N GLU A 151 29.18 -12.32 41.45
CA GLU A 151 30.08 -11.18 41.25
C GLU A 151 29.51 -9.90 41.87
N ARG A 152 28.23 -9.59 41.63
CA ARG A 152 27.52 -8.45 42.20
C ARG A 152 27.49 -8.53 43.74
N LEU A 153 27.17 -9.70 44.30
CA LEU A 153 27.23 -9.92 45.75
C LEU A 153 28.64 -9.76 46.33
N GLN A 154 29.66 -10.21 45.61
CA GLN A 154 31.05 -10.05 46.03
C GLN A 154 31.46 -8.57 46.00
N ALA A 155 31.08 -7.82 44.96
CA ALA A 155 31.33 -6.39 44.87
C ALA A 155 30.65 -5.60 46.00
N VAL A 156 29.39 -5.91 46.35
CA VAL A 156 28.71 -5.30 47.51
C VAL A 156 29.46 -5.61 48.81
N ARG A 157 29.91 -6.84 49.01
CA ARG A 157 30.70 -7.22 50.19
C ARG A 157 32.03 -6.48 50.25
N ASP A 158 32.72 -6.37 49.13
CA ASP A 158 34.02 -5.72 49.07
C ASP A 158 33.88 -4.21 49.32
N ALA A 159 32.83 -3.57 48.80
CA ALA A 159 32.50 -2.18 49.10
C ALA A 159 32.21 -1.96 50.60
N LEU A 160 31.32 -2.77 51.19
CA LEU A 160 31.02 -2.68 52.62
C LEU A 160 32.28 -2.91 53.47
N LYS A 161 33.11 -3.89 53.10
CA LYS A 161 34.36 -4.21 53.81
C LYS A 161 35.38 -3.08 53.73
N GLN A 162 35.50 -2.40 52.58
CA GLN A 162 36.35 -1.21 52.42
C GLN A 162 35.95 -0.09 53.41
N HIS A 163 34.68 -0.05 53.79
CA HIS A 163 34.10 0.91 54.75
C HIS A 163 33.93 0.38 56.17
N GLY A 164 34.50 -0.78 56.50
CA GLY A 164 34.42 -1.38 57.84
C GLY A 164 33.05 -1.94 58.23
N LEU A 165 32.16 -2.17 57.25
CA LEU A 165 30.83 -2.75 57.41
C LEU A 165 30.80 -4.22 56.94
N SER A 166 29.75 -4.95 57.30
CA SER A 166 29.56 -6.35 56.90
C SER A 166 28.13 -6.61 56.44
N LEU A 167 27.94 -7.44 55.41
CA LEU A 167 26.62 -7.86 54.92
C LEU A 167 26.19 -9.19 55.60
N PRO A 168 25.30 -9.17 56.61
CA PRO A 168 24.84 -10.38 57.26
C PRO A 168 23.95 -11.22 56.33
N LYS A 169 23.90 -12.53 56.53
CA LYS A 169 23.09 -13.45 55.69
C LYS A 169 21.59 -13.12 55.71
N SER A 170 21.07 -12.56 56.81
CA SER A 170 19.67 -12.13 56.94
C SER A 170 19.32 -10.92 56.06
N ARG A 171 20.32 -10.15 55.60
CA ARG A 171 20.15 -8.99 54.72
C ARG A 171 20.39 -9.35 53.24
N ILE A 172 20.48 -10.63 52.90
CA ILE A 172 20.58 -11.13 51.52
C ILE A 172 19.27 -11.83 51.16
N ILE A 173 18.52 -11.23 50.25
CA ILE A 173 17.25 -11.77 49.75
C ILE A 173 17.50 -12.22 48.31
N TYR A 174 17.12 -13.46 47.97
CA TYR A 174 17.33 -14.00 46.63
C TYR A 174 16.03 -13.92 45.82
N GLY A 175 16.12 -13.31 44.64
CA GLY A 175 15.06 -13.22 43.63
C GLY A 175 15.45 -13.88 42.32
N ASP A 176 14.74 -13.51 41.26
CA ASP A 176 14.81 -14.12 39.93
C ASP A 176 15.10 -13.13 38.79
N PHE A 177 15.46 -11.89 39.14
CA PHE A 177 15.65 -10.74 38.24
C PHE A 177 14.37 -10.06 37.71
N TRP A 178 13.18 -10.48 38.15
CA TRP A 178 11.91 -9.89 37.72
C TRP A 178 11.20 -9.10 38.82
N TYR A 179 10.30 -8.21 38.41
CA TYR A 179 9.58 -7.26 39.28
C TYR A 179 8.95 -7.92 40.52
N GLN A 180 8.38 -9.12 40.38
CA GLN A 180 7.74 -9.86 41.47
C GLN A 180 8.70 -10.15 42.63
N SER A 181 9.99 -10.33 42.36
CA SER A 181 11.01 -10.50 43.40
C SER A 181 11.19 -9.25 44.27
N GLY A 182 10.90 -8.07 43.73
CA GLY A 182 10.89 -6.82 44.48
C GLY A 182 9.78 -6.75 45.52
N GLU A 183 8.57 -7.19 45.16
CA GLU A 183 7.43 -7.27 46.08
C GLU A 183 7.69 -8.25 47.23
N LEU A 184 8.21 -9.45 46.91
CA LEU A 184 8.57 -10.45 47.91
C LEU A 184 9.62 -9.93 48.90
N CYS A 185 10.57 -9.14 48.39
CA CYS A 185 11.60 -8.49 49.19
C CYS A 185 11.00 -7.45 50.15
N ALA A 186 10.07 -6.61 49.68
CA ALA A 186 9.36 -5.65 50.52
C ALA A 186 8.63 -6.34 51.67
N ASP A 187 7.83 -7.37 51.37
CA ASP A 187 7.07 -8.11 52.39
C ASP A 187 7.98 -8.75 53.44
N THR A 188 9.12 -9.30 53.00
CA THR A 188 10.12 -9.89 53.88
C THR A 188 10.74 -8.85 54.83
N LEU A 189 11.09 -7.67 54.31
CA LEU A 189 11.71 -6.60 55.10
C LEU A 189 10.71 -5.94 56.07
N ILE A 190 9.44 -5.85 55.68
CA ILE A 190 8.38 -5.31 56.53
C ILE A 190 8.04 -6.27 57.68
N ALA A 191 7.97 -7.58 57.39
CA ALA A 191 7.72 -8.60 58.40
C ALA A 191 8.82 -8.69 59.48
N ASP A 192 10.07 -8.33 59.14
CA ASP A 192 11.21 -8.26 60.07
C ASP A 192 11.09 -7.11 61.10
N GLY A 193 10.18 -6.15 60.88
CA GLY A 193 9.83 -5.08 61.82
C GLY A 193 10.84 -3.93 61.94
N LYS A 194 12.03 -4.05 61.32
CA LYS A 194 13.04 -2.98 61.23
C LYS A 194 13.65 -2.90 59.82
N LEU A 195 13.26 -1.87 59.08
CA LEU A 195 13.78 -1.58 57.74
C LEU A 195 15.28 -1.24 57.78
N PRO A 196 16.07 -1.67 56.77
CA PRO A 196 17.45 -1.23 56.59
C PRO A 196 17.50 0.22 56.08
N ASP A 197 18.68 0.85 56.14
CA ASP A 197 18.90 2.21 55.63
C ASP A 197 18.80 2.26 54.09
N ALA A 198 19.26 1.19 53.42
CA ALA A 198 19.19 1.07 51.97
C ALA A 198 19.00 -0.38 51.50
N VAL A 199 18.42 -0.55 50.31
CA VAL A 199 18.40 -1.81 49.57
C VAL A 199 19.13 -1.61 48.24
N VAL A 200 20.14 -2.44 47.99
CA VAL A 200 20.81 -2.53 46.68
C VAL A 200 20.23 -3.72 45.93
N CYS A 201 19.62 -3.47 44.78
CA CYS A 201 19.02 -4.48 43.93
C CYS A 201 20.02 -4.95 42.86
N ALA A 202 19.96 -6.24 42.52
CA ALA A 202 20.84 -6.77 41.48
C ALA A 202 20.45 -6.27 40.09
N ASN A 203 19.21 -5.84 39.84
CA ASN A 203 18.81 -5.17 38.61
C ASN A 203 17.64 -4.19 38.80
N ASP A 204 17.42 -3.32 37.81
CA ASP A 204 16.39 -2.27 37.85
C ASP A 204 14.96 -2.82 37.90
N ALA A 205 14.64 -3.93 37.22
CA ALA A 205 13.29 -4.52 37.27
C ALA A 205 12.88 -4.91 38.70
N MET A 206 13.78 -5.54 39.46
CA MET A 206 13.54 -5.84 40.88
C MET A 206 13.46 -4.57 41.75
N ALA A 207 14.24 -3.54 41.43
CA ALA A 207 14.18 -2.25 42.13
C ALA A 207 12.85 -1.52 41.92
N ILE A 208 12.31 -1.53 40.68
CA ILE A 208 10.99 -0.97 40.36
C ILE A 208 9.90 -1.69 41.15
N GLY A 209 9.91 -3.02 41.11
CA GLY A 209 8.94 -3.84 41.86
C GLY A 209 8.99 -3.58 43.37
N LEU A 210 10.20 -3.41 43.92
CA LEU A 210 10.43 -3.10 45.34
C LEU A 210 9.88 -1.71 45.72
N CYS A 211 10.21 -0.68 44.93
CA CYS A 211 9.74 0.68 45.16
C CYS A 211 8.21 0.77 45.13
N LYS A 212 7.58 0.13 44.14
CA LYS A 212 6.12 0.05 44.03
C LYS A 212 5.50 -0.58 45.29
N ALA A 213 6.03 -1.72 45.73
CA ALA A 213 5.51 -2.43 46.89
C ALA A 213 5.66 -1.65 48.21
N PHE A 214 6.73 -0.87 48.36
CA PHE A 214 6.91 0.03 49.51
C PHE A 214 5.92 1.18 49.51
N GLU A 215 5.69 1.82 48.35
CA GLU A 215 4.75 2.93 48.23
C GLU A 215 3.31 2.51 48.54
N GLU A 216 2.87 1.35 48.03
CA GLU A 216 1.54 0.75 48.33
C GLU A 216 1.35 0.46 49.84
N ARG A 217 2.44 0.27 50.58
CA ARG A 217 2.44 -0.02 52.04
C ARG A 217 2.80 1.21 52.88
N GLY A 218 2.83 2.40 52.28
CA GLY A 218 3.05 3.67 52.97
C GLY A 218 4.51 3.97 53.37
N ILE A 219 5.47 3.22 52.84
CA ILE A 219 6.90 3.43 53.06
C ILE A 219 7.45 4.31 51.92
N LYS A 220 8.00 5.46 52.27
CA LYS A 220 8.50 6.44 51.30
C LYS A 220 9.94 6.17 50.92
N VAL A 221 10.21 6.07 49.61
CA VAL A 221 11.56 6.10 49.04
C VAL A 221 11.85 7.53 48.56
N PRO A 222 12.97 8.19 48.89
CA PRO A 222 14.05 7.75 49.76
C PRO A 222 13.83 8.01 51.27
N ASP A 223 12.81 8.77 51.68
CA ASP A 223 12.70 9.33 53.04
C ASP A 223 12.76 8.30 54.19
N ASN A 224 12.24 7.09 53.97
CA ASN A 224 12.28 6.00 54.95
C ASN A 224 13.35 4.95 54.63
N ILE A 225 13.72 4.81 53.35
CA ILE A 225 14.66 3.79 52.87
C ILE A 225 15.19 4.18 51.49
N ALA A 226 16.51 4.13 51.31
CA ALA A 226 17.13 4.36 50.01
C ALA A 226 17.08 3.08 49.14
N VAL A 227 16.92 3.24 47.84
CA VAL A 227 16.98 2.13 46.87
C VAL A 227 18.01 2.44 45.80
N ALA A 228 18.94 1.52 45.58
CA ALA A 228 19.91 1.59 44.50
C ALA A 228 19.91 0.29 43.70
N SER A 229 20.39 0.34 42.47
CA SER A 229 20.25 -0.78 41.53
C SER A 229 21.44 -0.88 40.56
N TYR A 230 21.38 -1.85 39.66
CA TYR A 230 22.33 -2.08 38.59
C TYR A 230 21.56 -2.29 37.26
N ASP A 231 22.21 -2.01 36.12
CA ASP A 231 21.69 -2.04 34.73
C ASP A 231 21.29 -0.66 34.16
N SER A 232 20.79 0.27 34.99
CA SER A 232 20.38 1.62 34.59
C SER A 232 19.44 1.68 33.37
N LEU A 233 18.46 0.78 33.34
CA LEU A 233 17.43 0.68 32.32
C LEU A 233 16.67 2.00 32.17
N PHE A 234 16.18 2.26 30.95
CA PHE A 234 15.34 3.44 30.70
C PHE A 234 14.12 3.52 31.63
N GLU A 235 13.43 2.40 31.88
CA GLU A 235 12.27 2.32 32.78
C GLU A 235 12.62 2.72 34.23
N GLY A 236 13.79 2.31 34.71
CA GLY A 236 14.31 2.72 36.03
C GLY A 236 14.64 4.22 36.09
N ARG A 237 15.23 4.77 35.03
CA ARG A 237 15.57 6.20 34.93
C ARG A 237 14.35 7.12 34.74
N SER A 238 13.26 6.60 34.20
CA SER A 238 11.99 7.31 33.95
C SER A 238 10.91 7.06 35.01
N SER A 239 11.25 6.31 36.07
CA SER A 239 10.36 6.05 37.20
C SER A 239 9.97 7.34 37.95
N PRO A 240 8.82 7.39 38.67
CA PRO A 240 8.34 8.60 39.36
C PRO A 240 9.37 9.27 40.28
N LYS A 241 10.28 8.46 40.83
CA LYS A 241 11.57 8.89 41.37
C LYS A 241 12.65 8.07 40.64
N PRO A 242 13.50 8.69 39.79
CA PRO A 242 14.52 7.98 39.02
C PRO A 242 15.40 7.09 39.90
N ILE A 243 15.59 5.83 39.50
CA ILE A 243 16.36 4.86 40.28
C ILE A 243 17.86 5.16 40.16
N THR A 244 18.56 5.25 41.29
CA THR A 244 20.02 5.35 41.35
C THR A 244 20.63 4.02 40.92
N SER A 245 21.34 3.98 39.80
CA SER A 245 21.77 2.73 39.16
C SER A 245 23.11 2.84 38.43
N CYS A 246 23.79 1.72 38.20
CA CYS A 246 25.05 1.68 37.45
C CYS A 246 24.84 1.18 36.01
N PHE A 247 25.48 1.84 35.03
CA PHE A 247 25.42 1.43 33.62
C PHE A 247 26.22 0.15 33.36
N ILE A 248 25.77 -0.63 32.36
CA ILE A 248 26.58 -1.70 31.76
C ILE A 248 27.35 -1.11 30.56
N PRO A 249 28.68 -1.24 30.48
CA PRO A 249 29.49 -0.73 29.37
C PRO A 249 29.41 -1.65 28.14
N SER A 250 28.19 -1.96 27.70
CA SER A 250 27.92 -2.97 26.67
C SER A 250 28.41 -2.53 25.29
N ARG A 251 28.38 -1.23 24.98
CA ARG A 251 28.91 -0.69 23.71
C ARG A 251 30.42 -0.81 23.62
N GLU A 252 31.14 -0.45 24.67
CA GLU A 252 32.60 -0.61 24.77
C GLU A 252 32.99 -2.09 24.71
N PHE A 253 32.19 -2.96 25.32
CA PHE A 253 32.39 -4.39 25.24
C PHE A 253 32.21 -4.93 23.81
N GLY A 254 31.20 -4.47 23.09
CA GLY A 254 31.02 -4.76 21.66
C GLY A 254 32.23 -4.39 20.82
N ASN A 255 32.75 -3.16 21.00
CA ASN A 255 33.97 -2.70 20.33
C ASN A 255 35.16 -3.63 20.62
N TYR A 256 35.33 -4.00 21.88
CA TYR A 256 36.41 -4.88 22.31
C TYR A 256 36.31 -6.27 21.66
N ILE A 257 35.13 -6.90 21.64
CA ILE A 257 34.96 -8.24 21.06
C ILE A 257 35.23 -8.25 19.55
N ALA A 258 34.89 -7.17 18.82
CA ALA A 258 35.28 -7.03 17.41
C ALA A 258 36.81 -6.98 17.23
N GLY A 259 37.51 -6.27 18.12
CA GLY A 259 38.98 -6.24 18.17
C GLY A 259 39.58 -7.62 18.45
N VAL A 260 39.03 -8.36 19.43
CA VAL A 260 39.44 -9.75 19.71
C VAL A 260 39.26 -10.61 18.47
N MET A 261 38.15 -10.47 17.74
CA MET A 261 37.89 -11.27 16.56
C MET A 261 38.90 -10.98 15.43
N LYS A 262 39.25 -9.71 15.21
CA LYS A 262 40.34 -9.31 14.32
C LYS A 262 41.67 -9.94 14.73
N ASP A 263 42.03 -9.87 16.00
CA ASP A 263 43.28 -10.46 16.51
C ASP A 263 43.31 -11.98 16.26
N ARG A 264 42.19 -12.69 16.45
CA ARG A 264 42.08 -14.13 16.17
C ARG A 264 42.24 -14.44 14.67
N PHE A 265 41.71 -13.61 13.78
CA PHE A 265 41.97 -13.76 12.33
C PHE A 265 43.44 -13.55 11.97
N GLU A 266 44.18 -12.76 12.76
CA GLU A 266 45.62 -12.52 12.61
C GLU A 266 46.49 -13.51 13.42
N GLY A 267 45.88 -14.43 14.18
CA GLY A 267 46.59 -15.38 15.04
C GLY A 267 47.24 -14.77 16.29
N LYS A 268 46.69 -13.66 16.81
CA LYS A 268 47.16 -12.92 17.99
C LYS A 268 46.27 -13.15 19.22
N ASP A 269 46.89 -13.07 20.39
CA ASP A 269 46.21 -13.03 21.69
C ASP A 269 45.80 -11.59 22.03
N SER A 270 44.69 -11.43 22.76
CA SER A 270 44.11 -10.13 23.11
C SER A 270 44.21 -9.86 24.61
N GLU A 271 44.37 -8.60 25.01
CA GLU A 271 44.43 -8.21 26.42
C GLU A 271 43.04 -8.28 27.09
N PRO A 272 42.93 -8.60 28.40
CA PRO A 272 41.64 -8.67 29.09
C PRO A 272 40.87 -7.34 29.07
N PHE A 273 39.54 -7.42 28.89
CA PHE A 273 38.64 -6.25 28.92
C PHE A 273 38.70 -5.51 30.28
N LYS A 274 39.00 -4.21 30.26
CA LYS A 274 39.01 -3.32 31.44
C LYS A 274 38.26 -2.03 31.11
N THR A 275 37.21 -1.72 31.86
CA THR A 275 36.47 -0.46 31.73
C THR A 275 35.89 0.00 33.08
N GLU A 276 35.73 1.30 33.26
CA GLU A 276 35.06 1.89 34.43
C GLU A 276 33.59 2.14 34.11
N ALA A 277 32.68 1.40 34.74
CA ALA A 277 31.25 1.58 34.55
C ALA A 277 30.75 2.89 35.22
N PRO A 278 30.11 3.81 34.48
CA PRO A 278 29.56 5.03 35.06
C PRO A 278 28.33 4.76 35.94
N VAL A 279 28.12 5.60 36.97
CA VAL A 279 26.98 5.52 37.89
C VAL A 279 26.00 6.66 37.60
N PHE A 280 24.73 6.32 37.41
CA PHE A 280 23.62 7.26 37.31
C PHE A 280 23.05 7.55 38.70
N TYR A 281 23.14 8.81 39.14
CA TYR A 281 22.62 9.27 40.42
C TYR A 281 21.16 9.73 40.28
N GLY A 282 20.24 8.85 40.65
CA GLY A 282 18.80 9.11 40.67
C GLY A 282 18.31 9.67 42.01
N GLU A 283 16.99 9.81 42.17
CA GLU A 283 16.35 10.35 43.37
C GLU A 283 16.11 9.30 44.46
N THR A 284 16.14 8.00 44.13
CA THR A 284 15.87 6.93 45.09
C THR A 284 16.94 6.75 46.18
N CYS A 285 18.12 7.38 46.04
CA CYS A 285 19.13 7.45 47.11
C CYS A 285 19.06 8.75 47.93
N GLY A 286 18.25 9.74 47.53
CA GLY A 286 18.22 11.08 48.15
C GLY A 286 19.06 12.14 47.43
N CYS A 287 19.81 11.77 46.39
CA CYS A 287 20.47 12.76 45.52
C CYS A 287 19.48 13.53 44.66
N THR A 288 19.80 14.78 44.35
CA THR A 288 19.22 15.50 43.22
C THR A 288 19.93 15.08 41.94
N VAL A 289 19.14 14.71 40.94
CA VAL A 289 19.58 14.35 39.59
C VAL A 289 20.44 15.50 39.02
N LYS A 290 21.77 15.29 38.90
CA LYS A 290 22.72 16.31 38.41
C LYS A 290 22.82 16.36 36.88
N GLU A 291 22.64 15.21 36.24
CA GLU A 291 22.49 15.10 34.78
C GLU A 291 21.00 15.09 34.50
N SER A 292 20.49 15.98 33.64
CA SER A 292 19.09 15.91 33.23
C SER A 292 18.73 14.45 32.92
N VAL A 293 17.91 13.81 33.76
CA VAL A 293 16.95 12.81 33.25
C VAL A 293 16.34 13.57 32.10
N SER A 294 16.65 13.11 30.88
CA SER A 294 16.56 13.95 29.71
C SER A 294 15.29 14.79 29.77
N GLU A 295 15.42 16.02 29.34
CA GLU A 295 14.42 16.67 28.51
C GLU A 295 13.95 15.73 27.35
N SER A 296 13.49 14.50 27.63
CA SER A 296 12.76 13.62 26.72
C SER A 296 11.27 13.98 26.71
N ILE A 297 10.89 15.03 27.44
CA ILE A 297 9.96 16.02 26.91
C ILE A 297 10.65 17.38 26.84
N ARG A 298 11.62 17.54 25.94
CA ARG A 298 11.83 18.80 25.20
C ARG A 298 12.66 18.54 23.94
N ARG A 299 11.91 18.41 22.85
CA ARG A 299 12.43 18.21 21.49
C ARG A 299 13.20 19.45 21.03
N LYS A 300 14.22 19.26 20.19
CA LYS A 300 14.89 20.33 19.45
C LYS A 300 14.29 20.60 18.07
N GLU A 301 13.41 19.73 17.58
CA GLU A 301 12.79 19.82 16.25
C GLU A 301 11.30 19.45 16.32
N TRP A 302 10.53 19.88 15.31
CA TRP A 302 9.09 19.66 15.22
C TRP A 302 8.70 18.22 14.88
N ASP A 303 9.63 17.41 14.35
CA ASP A 303 9.36 16.02 14.06
C ASP A 303 9.44 15.10 15.28
N THR A 304 8.57 14.11 15.28
CA THR A 304 8.31 13.24 16.42
C THR A 304 8.18 11.80 15.94
N VAL A 305 8.40 10.83 16.81
CA VAL A 305 8.16 9.38 16.55
C VAL A 305 6.66 9.06 16.34
N LEU A 306 5.79 10.07 16.37
CA LEU A 306 4.39 10.04 15.93
C LEU A 306 4.18 10.70 14.54
N SER A 307 5.26 10.89 13.77
CA SER A 307 5.20 11.27 12.35
C SER A 307 4.24 10.32 11.61
N GLU A 308 3.42 10.91 10.74
CA GLU A 308 2.17 10.40 10.20
C GLU A 308 2.23 9.02 9.51
N GLU A 309 3.43 8.56 9.24
CA GLU A 309 3.73 7.37 8.44
C GLU A 309 4.50 6.31 9.21
N GLY A 310 4.80 6.53 10.49
CA GLY A 310 5.50 5.57 11.33
C GLY A 310 4.68 4.30 11.58
N PHE A 311 5.35 3.20 11.90
CA PHE A 311 4.68 1.95 12.28
C PHE A 311 3.65 2.13 13.43
N ALA A 312 3.93 3.05 14.36
CA ALA A 312 3.06 3.39 15.49
C ALA A 312 2.12 4.59 15.22
N SER A 313 2.02 5.05 13.97
CA SER A 313 1.06 6.11 13.59
C SER A 313 -0.36 5.60 13.76
N VAL A 314 -1.26 6.45 14.28
CA VAL A 314 -2.70 6.15 14.35
C VAL A 314 -3.34 5.99 12.97
N ASN A 315 -2.67 6.49 11.93
CA ASN A 315 -3.11 6.37 10.53
C ASN A 315 -2.45 5.20 9.80
N ASN A 316 -1.68 4.35 10.50
CA ASN A 316 -1.08 3.18 9.90
C ASN A 316 -2.13 2.08 9.66
N MET A 317 -2.41 1.78 8.38
CA MET A 317 -3.38 0.77 7.98
C MET A 317 -2.73 -0.57 7.56
N MET A 318 -1.42 -0.76 7.81
CA MET A 318 -0.68 -1.95 7.37
C MET A 318 -1.32 -3.25 7.85
N ALA A 319 -1.81 -3.28 9.09
CA ALA A 319 -2.44 -4.49 9.64
C ALA A 319 -3.72 -4.85 8.88
N ASP A 320 -4.59 -3.86 8.66
CA ASP A 320 -5.86 -4.04 7.95
C ASP A 320 -5.59 -4.42 6.48
N ASP A 321 -4.67 -3.71 5.83
CA ASP A 321 -4.29 -3.96 4.45
C ASP A 321 -3.73 -5.37 4.26
N LEU A 322 -2.85 -5.84 5.16
CA LEU A 322 -2.29 -7.19 5.07
C LEU A 322 -3.33 -8.29 5.36
N MET A 323 -4.31 -8.04 6.22
CA MET A 323 -5.38 -9.00 6.52
C MET A 323 -6.40 -9.14 5.39
N MET A 324 -6.51 -8.15 4.50
CA MET A 324 -7.43 -8.18 3.36
C MET A 324 -6.88 -8.92 2.12
N GLN A 325 -5.62 -9.38 2.15
CA GLN A 325 -5.01 -10.00 0.98
C GLN A 325 -5.43 -11.47 0.85
N ASN A 326 -5.82 -11.88 -0.36
CA ASN A 326 -6.25 -13.25 -0.67
C ASN A 326 -5.23 -14.04 -1.51
N SER A 327 -4.21 -13.37 -2.04
CA SER A 327 -3.10 -13.98 -2.78
C SER A 327 -1.75 -13.60 -2.17
N ILE A 328 -0.73 -14.42 -2.43
CA ILE A 328 0.64 -14.15 -1.95
C ILE A 328 1.29 -13.01 -2.75
N GLU A 329 0.92 -12.84 -4.02
CA GLU A 329 1.39 -11.77 -4.90
C GLU A 329 0.96 -10.39 -4.39
N GLU A 330 -0.33 -10.20 -4.10
CA GLU A 330 -0.84 -8.94 -3.56
C GLU A 330 -0.32 -8.68 -2.13
N PHE A 331 -0.16 -9.75 -1.34
CA PHE A 331 0.47 -9.68 -0.03
C PHE A 331 1.88 -9.10 -0.10
N MET A 332 2.72 -9.56 -1.03
CA MET A 332 4.07 -9.02 -1.21
C MET A 332 4.05 -7.55 -1.66
N GLY A 333 3.13 -7.17 -2.55
CA GLY A 333 2.94 -5.78 -2.96
C GLY A 333 2.60 -4.87 -1.77
N THR A 334 1.74 -5.36 -0.87
CA THR A 334 1.38 -4.66 0.37
C THR A 334 2.57 -4.58 1.34
N VAL A 335 3.34 -5.65 1.52
CA VAL A 335 4.55 -5.60 2.36
C VAL A 335 5.55 -4.58 1.81
N TYR A 336 5.74 -4.55 0.49
CA TYR A 336 6.63 -3.60 -0.17
C TYR A 336 6.19 -2.14 0.04
N SER A 337 4.89 -1.85 -0.08
CA SER A 337 4.37 -0.48 0.08
C SER A 337 4.55 0.08 1.49
N TYR A 338 4.71 -0.78 2.50
CA TYR A 338 4.97 -0.39 3.89
C TYR A 338 6.43 -0.52 4.32
N ALA A 339 7.33 -1.00 3.44
CA ALA A 339 8.74 -1.23 3.80
C ALA A 339 9.51 0.08 4.10
N PHE A 340 9.06 1.21 3.57
CA PHE A 340 9.64 2.53 3.85
C PHE A 340 9.54 2.96 5.32
N GLN A 341 8.63 2.34 6.08
CA GLN A 341 8.46 2.60 7.52
C GLN A 341 9.63 2.06 8.36
N ILE A 342 10.45 1.17 7.79
CA ILE A 342 11.59 0.61 8.49
C ILE A 342 12.71 1.66 8.51
N LYS A 343 12.90 2.29 9.66
CA LYS A 343 13.74 3.48 9.77
C LYS A 343 15.21 3.21 9.42
N GLY A 344 15.74 3.98 8.48
CA GLY A 344 17.17 4.10 8.17
C GLY A 344 17.82 2.80 7.71
N VAL A 345 17.05 1.89 7.11
CA VAL A 345 17.59 0.71 6.41
C VAL A 345 18.12 1.14 5.05
N LYS A 346 19.26 0.59 4.64
CA LYS A 346 19.76 0.70 3.28
C LYS A 346 18.88 -0.13 2.34
N SER A 347 18.62 -1.37 2.74
CA SER A 347 17.76 -2.31 2.01
C SER A 347 16.98 -3.22 2.97
N PHE A 348 15.82 -3.69 2.52
CA PHE A 348 14.99 -4.70 3.18
C PHE A 348 14.68 -5.83 2.21
N HIS A 349 14.77 -7.07 2.68
CA HIS A 349 14.52 -8.26 1.90
C HIS A 349 13.55 -9.19 2.63
N LEU A 350 12.56 -9.72 1.92
CA LEU A 350 11.73 -10.83 2.40
C LEU A 350 12.04 -12.06 1.55
N CYS A 351 12.44 -13.15 2.20
CA CYS A 351 12.77 -14.41 1.56
C CYS A 351 11.80 -15.50 2.04
N LEU A 352 10.96 -15.99 1.14
CA LEU A 352 9.93 -16.98 1.44
C LEU A 352 10.35 -18.38 0.99
N ASN A 353 9.79 -19.40 1.60
CA ASN A 353 10.03 -20.78 1.17
C ASN A 353 9.41 -21.07 -0.22
N GLU A 354 10.01 -21.97 -1.01
CA GLU A 354 9.53 -22.26 -2.38
C GLU A 354 8.09 -22.79 -2.50
N TRP A 355 7.53 -23.41 -1.45
CA TRP A 355 6.18 -23.97 -1.47
C TRP A 355 5.06 -22.92 -1.54
N TRP A 356 5.38 -21.64 -1.34
CA TRP A 356 4.46 -20.54 -1.65
C TRP A 356 4.13 -20.44 -3.15
N GLN A 357 4.89 -21.11 -4.04
CA GLN A 357 4.57 -21.18 -5.48
C GLN A 357 3.46 -22.19 -5.82
N ARG A 358 3.04 -23.08 -4.91
CA ARG A 358 2.03 -24.11 -5.22
C ARG A 358 0.95 -24.23 -4.15
N LYS A 359 -0.31 -24.01 -4.54
CA LYS A 359 -1.49 -24.02 -3.65
C LYS A 359 -1.68 -25.33 -2.88
N ASP A 360 -1.42 -26.47 -3.51
CA ASP A 360 -1.54 -27.81 -2.89
C ASP A 360 -0.56 -28.05 -1.74
N THR A 361 0.58 -27.35 -1.74
CA THR A 361 1.62 -27.48 -0.71
C THR A 361 1.44 -26.54 0.49
N VAL A 362 0.61 -25.50 0.36
CA VAL A 362 0.35 -24.51 1.42
C VAL A 362 -0.41 -25.11 2.61
N SER A 363 -1.16 -26.21 2.41
CA SER A 363 -1.93 -26.86 3.49
C SER A 363 -1.10 -27.76 4.43
N MET A 364 0.16 -28.08 4.10
CA MET A 364 0.96 -29.01 4.90
C MET A 364 1.70 -28.27 6.03
N ASN A 365 1.38 -28.59 7.28
CA ASN A 365 2.21 -28.23 8.43
C ASN A 365 3.55 -28.97 8.33
N ARG A 366 4.55 -28.31 7.73
CA ARG A 366 5.93 -28.78 7.75
C ARG A 366 6.60 -28.09 8.94
N GLY A 367 6.83 -28.86 10.00
CA GLY A 367 7.48 -28.33 11.20
C GLY A 367 8.82 -27.64 10.90
N SER A 368 9.30 -26.89 11.87
CA SER A 368 10.39 -25.89 11.81
C SER A 368 11.81 -26.43 11.57
N SER A 369 12.00 -27.60 10.94
CA SER A 369 13.34 -28.15 10.72
C SER A 369 13.99 -27.61 9.46
N GLY A 370 14.50 -26.38 9.53
CA GLY A 370 15.31 -25.78 8.48
C GLY A 370 14.53 -25.02 7.40
N TYR A 371 15.27 -24.56 6.38
CA TYR A 371 14.74 -23.94 5.18
C TYR A 371 14.89 -24.90 3.99
N PRO A 372 13.98 -24.84 2.98
CA PRO A 372 14.08 -25.65 1.77
C PRO A 372 15.39 -25.37 0.99
N GLU A 373 15.76 -26.27 0.07
CA GLU A 373 16.96 -26.10 -0.76
C GLU A 373 16.89 -24.84 -1.63
N ARG A 374 15.67 -24.43 -2.03
CA ARG A 374 15.42 -23.20 -2.77
C ARG A 374 14.49 -22.27 -2.00
N MET A 375 14.79 -20.98 -2.09
CA MET A 375 14.02 -19.90 -1.50
C MET A 375 13.54 -18.95 -2.61
N ILE A 376 12.49 -18.20 -2.32
CA ILE A 376 11.94 -17.14 -3.15
C ILE A 376 12.45 -15.81 -2.59
N HIS A 377 13.03 -14.95 -3.43
CA HIS A 377 13.34 -13.56 -3.08
C HIS A 377 12.09 -12.71 -3.33
N ALA A 378 11.16 -12.79 -2.38
CA ALA A 378 9.80 -12.30 -2.48
C ALA A 378 9.71 -10.77 -2.53
N VAL A 379 10.45 -10.08 -1.66
CA VAL A 379 10.47 -8.61 -1.60
C VAL A 379 11.91 -8.12 -1.52
N ARG A 380 12.24 -7.06 -2.28
CA ARG A 380 13.45 -6.25 -2.12
C ARG A 380 13.07 -4.78 -2.15
N TYR A 381 13.26 -4.09 -1.05
CA TYR A 381 13.11 -2.64 -0.92
C TYR A 381 14.49 -2.01 -0.73
N ASN A 382 14.73 -0.86 -1.37
CA ASN A 382 15.95 -0.08 -1.21
C ASN A 382 15.57 1.36 -0.87
N SER A 383 16.30 1.97 0.06
CA SER A 383 16.15 3.38 0.45
C SER A 383 16.36 4.36 -0.71
N SER A 384 17.19 4.01 -1.70
CA SER A 384 17.34 4.78 -2.94
C SER A 384 16.16 4.67 -3.89
N ARG A 385 15.19 3.78 -3.60
CA ARG A 385 14.01 3.43 -4.43
C ARG A 385 14.34 2.93 -5.84
N LEU A 386 15.60 2.61 -6.10
CA LEU A 386 16.07 1.98 -7.34
C LEU A 386 16.03 0.45 -7.17
N ASP A 387 15.54 -0.27 -8.19
CA ASP A 387 15.64 -1.75 -8.32
C ASP A 387 14.82 -2.59 -7.30
N GLY A 388 13.59 -2.13 -6.98
CA GLY A 388 12.66 -2.84 -6.08
C GLY A 388 12.07 -4.13 -6.68
N ILE A 389 11.79 -5.14 -5.84
CA ILE A 389 11.14 -6.40 -6.21
C ILE A 389 9.95 -6.65 -5.29
N ALA A 390 8.82 -7.11 -5.85
CA ALA A 390 7.72 -7.74 -5.14
C ALA A 390 7.10 -8.82 -6.05
N GLY A 391 7.31 -10.11 -5.76
CA GLY A 391 6.86 -11.19 -6.63
C GLY A 391 7.46 -12.57 -6.32
N LEU A 392 6.96 -13.63 -6.95
CA LEU A 392 7.40 -15.02 -6.71
C LEU A 392 8.45 -15.54 -7.70
N ASP A 393 8.80 -14.76 -8.72
CA ASP A 393 9.59 -15.24 -9.87
C ASP A 393 11.07 -15.44 -9.54
N GLN A 394 11.59 -14.64 -8.61
CA GLN A 394 13.01 -14.71 -8.25
C GLN A 394 13.23 -15.80 -7.22
N THR A 395 14.02 -16.81 -7.58
CA THR A 395 14.39 -17.92 -6.67
C THR A 395 15.90 -18.09 -6.59
N PHE A 396 16.39 -18.54 -5.45
CA PHE A 396 17.82 -18.73 -5.17
C PHE A 396 18.05 -19.96 -4.28
N ALA A 397 19.29 -20.45 -4.21
CA ALA A 397 19.62 -21.57 -3.35
C ALA A 397 19.77 -21.10 -1.89
N SER A 398 19.15 -21.78 -0.93
CA SER A 398 19.19 -21.37 0.49
C SER A 398 20.61 -21.32 1.07
N LYS A 399 21.54 -22.12 0.51
CA LYS A 399 22.97 -22.06 0.85
C LYS A 399 23.62 -20.70 0.57
N ASP A 400 23.07 -19.91 -0.34
CA ASP A 400 23.59 -18.58 -0.68
C ASP A 400 23.17 -17.53 0.36
N ILE A 401 22.21 -17.88 1.25
CA ILE A 401 21.65 -17.07 2.35
C ILE A 401 20.90 -15.81 1.91
N LEU A 402 21.45 -15.04 0.97
CA LEU A 402 20.80 -13.88 0.36
C LEU A 402 21.43 -13.64 -1.02
N PRO A 403 20.64 -13.41 -2.08
CA PRO A 403 21.17 -13.07 -3.39
C PRO A 403 22.07 -11.83 -3.32
N GLY A 404 23.28 -11.93 -3.89
CA GLY A 404 24.25 -10.82 -3.90
C GLY A 404 25.01 -10.62 -2.59
N LEU A 405 24.86 -11.49 -1.58
CA LEU A 405 25.63 -11.41 -0.34
C LEU A 405 27.16 -11.48 -0.58
N ASP A 406 27.57 -12.25 -1.58
CA ASP A 406 28.99 -12.44 -1.94
C ASP A 406 29.53 -11.43 -2.96
N SER A 407 28.70 -10.48 -3.42
CA SER A 407 29.12 -9.44 -4.35
C SER A 407 30.15 -8.49 -3.70
N GLU A 408 31.15 -8.04 -4.47
CA GLU A 408 32.06 -7.00 -4.01
C GLU A 408 31.28 -5.69 -3.77
N ARG A 409 31.48 -5.07 -2.59
CA ARG A 409 30.86 -3.80 -2.18
C ARG A 409 31.95 -2.81 -1.79
N ASP A 410 31.75 -1.53 -2.10
CA ASP A 410 32.69 -0.46 -1.75
C ASP A 410 32.79 -0.25 -0.23
N GLU A 411 31.69 -0.48 0.50
CA GLU A 411 31.59 -0.27 1.95
C GLU A 411 31.15 -1.55 2.68
N PRO A 412 31.55 -1.75 3.95
CA PRO A 412 31.06 -2.84 4.78
C PRO A 412 29.58 -2.65 5.12
N SER A 413 28.85 -3.74 5.34
CA SER A 413 27.44 -3.67 5.76
C SER A 413 27.09 -4.62 6.90
N ALA A 414 26.04 -4.24 7.64
CA ALA A 414 25.47 -5.01 8.74
C ALA A 414 24.10 -5.54 8.32
N LEU A 415 23.96 -6.87 8.23
CA LEU A 415 22.72 -7.53 7.82
C LEU A 415 22.08 -8.25 9.01
N PHE A 416 20.79 -8.06 9.24
CA PHE A 416 20.06 -8.70 10.33
C PHE A 416 19.02 -9.66 9.77
N PHE A 417 19.17 -10.95 10.07
CA PHE A 417 18.30 -12.03 9.65
C PHE A 417 17.31 -12.36 10.77
N THR A 418 16.01 -12.24 10.50
CA THR A 418 14.93 -12.54 11.44
C THR A 418 13.95 -13.58 10.87
N PRO A 419 13.48 -14.56 11.66
CA PRO A 419 12.57 -15.59 11.16
C PRO A 419 11.18 -15.04 10.90
N ILE A 420 10.50 -15.59 9.89
CA ILE A 420 9.08 -15.35 9.61
C ILE A 420 8.33 -16.65 9.86
N TYR A 421 7.48 -16.67 10.88
CA TYR A 421 6.88 -17.90 11.37
C TYR A 421 5.53 -17.66 12.07
N ASN A 422 4.75 -18.73 12.25
CA ASN A 422 3.59 -18.76 13.13
C ASN A 422 3.60 -20.07 13.94
N GLU A 423 3.71 -19.99 15.26
CA GLU A 423 3.98 -21.15 16.13
C GLU A 423 5.24 -21.92 15.69
N ASP A 424 5.11 -23.16 15.23
CA ASP A 424 6.22 -24.00 14.72
C ASP A 424 6.31 -24.03 13.19
N ASP A 425 5.48 -23.25 12.50
CA ASP A 425 5.39 -23.18 11.05
C ASP A 425 6.29 -22.06 10.51
N SER A 426 7.32 -22.42 9.75
CA SER A 426 8.29 -21.47 9.21
C SER A 426 7.90 -21.05 7.80
N PHE A 427 7.69 -19.75 7.56
CA PHE A 427 7.34 -19.21 6.24
C PHE A 427 8.56 -18.71 5.45
N GLY A 428 9.65 -18.38 6.14
CA GLY A 428 10.85 -17.82 5.55
C GLY A 428 11.66 -17.00 6.55
N TYR A 429 12.42 -16.02 6.05
CA TYR A 429 13.15 -15.04 6.85
C TYR A 429 13.13 -13.66 6.18
N ALA A 430 13.31 -12.62 6.98
CA ALA A 430 13.51 -11.26 6.50
C ALA A 430 14.93 -10.78 6.82
N VAL A 431 15.44 -9.86 6.00
CA VAL A 431 16.76 -9.27 6.15
C VAL A 431 16.66 -7.76 6.08
N VAL A 432 17.25 -7.06 7.04
CA VAL A 432 17.50 -5.62 6.93
C VAL A 432 19.00 -5.35 6.86
N GLU A 433 19.41 -4.47 5.96
CA GLU A 433 20.79 -4.04 5.78
C GLU A 433 20.98 -2.60 6.26
N TYR A 434 22.06 -2.36 6.99
CA TYR A 434 22.52 -1.04 7.38
C TYR A 434 23.96 -0.81 6.90
N ASP A 435 24.21 0.38 6.35
CA ASP A 435 25.54 0.92 6.03
C ASP A 435 26.11 1.80 7.15
N ILE A 436 25.31 2.11 8.16
CA ILE A 436 25.74 2.80 9.38
C ILE A 436 25.78 1.84 10.59
N PRO A 437 26.68 2.07 11.57
CA PRO A 437 26.78 1.21 12.76
C PRO A 437 25.55 1.32 13.67
N ARG A 438 24.56 0.46 13.45
CA ARG A 438 23.34 0.40 14.26
C ARG A 438 22.72 -0.99 14.30
N CYS A 439 21.84 -1.18 15.27
CA CYS A 439 20.90 -2.29 15.34
C CYS A 439 19.52 -1.88 14.79
N TYR A 440 18.67 -2.86 14.44
CA TYR A 440 17.24 -2.63 14.32
C TYR A 440 16.62 -2.38 15.71
N ASP A 441 15.45 -1.75 15.74
CA ASP A 441 14.72 -1.41 16.97
C ASP A 441 13.41 -2.22 17.13
N GLU A 442 12.71 -1.99 18.23
CA GLU A 442 11.40 -2.61 18.50
C GLU A 442 10.38 -2.33 17.38
N THR A 443 10.49 -1.19 16.70
CA THR A 443 9.62 -0.83 15.57
C THR A 443 9.71 -1.87 14.46
N PHE A 444 10.93 -2.19 14.01
CA PHE A 444 11.14 -3.24 13.00
C PHE A 444 10.65 -4.60 13.50
N ARG A 445 10.93 -4.95 14.76
CA ARG A 445 10.45 -6.22 15.34
C ARG A 445 8.93 -6.29 15.28
N ASN A 446 8.20 -5.26 15.70
CA ASN A 446 6.74 -5.30 15.66
C ASN A 446 6.21 -5.31 14.22
N TRP A 447 6.83 -4.55 13.32
CA TRP A 447 6.53 -4.52 11.88
C TRP A 447 6.64 -5.91 11.25
N ILE A 448 7.76 -6.61 11.45
CA ILE A 448 7.96 -7.92 10.85
C ILE A 448 7.11 -9.02 11.51
N GLY A 449 6.79 -8.84 12.80
CA GLY A 449 5.84 -9.71 13.51
C GLY A 449 4.43 -9.61 12.95
N LEU A 450 4.01 -8.43 12.51
CA LEU A 450 2.72 -8.23 11.84
C LEU A 450 2.69 -8.97 10.49
N VAL A 451 3.75 -8.82 9.68
CA VAL A 451 3.90 -9.56 8.40
C VAL A 451 3.81 -11.07 8.63
N GLY A 452 4.52 -11.61 9.63
CA GLY A 452 4.47 -13.05 9.94
C GLY A 452 3.07 -13.55 10.36
N ARG A 453 2.35 -12.78 11.17
CA ARG A 453 0.96 -13.12 11.58
C ARG A 453 0.01 -13.07 10.39
N ALA A 454 0.15 -12.07 9.54
CA ALA A 454 -0.71 -11.91 8.37
C ALA A 454 -0.44 -13.00 7.32
N LEU A 455 0.82 -13.42 7.09
CA LEU A 455 1.14 -14.62 6.30
C LEU A 455 0.48 -15.88 6.89
N GLY A 456 0.45 -16.00 8.21
CA GLY A 456 -0.23 -17.10 8.89
C GLY A 456 -1.75 -17.09 8.68
N ASN A 457 -2.37 -15.92 8.53
CA ASN A 457 -3.77 -15.78 8.16
C ASN A 457 -3.97 -16.14 6.68
N LEU A 458 -3.19 -15.55 5.77
CA LEU A 458 -3.22 -15.85 4.33
C LEU A 458 -3.07 -17.34 4.04
N LYS A 459 -2.14 -18.02 4.73
CA LYS A 459 -1.97 -19.48 4.64
C LYS A 459 -3.27 -20.23 4.95
N ARG A 460 -4.00 -19.82 5.99
CA ARG A 460 -5.27 -20.45 6.37
C ARG A 460 -6.35 -20.17 5.33
N THR A 461 -6.42 -18.96 4.80
CA THR A 461 -7.36 -18.59 3.74
C THR A 461 -7.14 -19.45 2.50
N ILE A 462 -5.90 -19.56 2.02
CA ILE A 462 -5.53 -20.42 0.88
C ILE A 462 -5.84 -21.89 1.17
N ALA A 463 -5.58 -22.37 2.39
CA ALA A 463 -5.87 -23.75 2.78
C ALA A 463 -7.36 -24.05 2.89
N LEU A 464 -8.19 -23.10 3.33
CA LEU A 464 -9.65 -23.23 3.40
C LEU A 464 -10.25 -23.32 2.00
N GLN A 465 -9.84 -22.43 1.09
CA GLN A 465 -10.25 -22.48 -0.32
C GLN A 465 -9.92 -23.84 -0.94
N PHE A 466 -8.70 -24.35 -0.71
CA PHE A 466 -8.32 -25.68 -1.19
C PHE A 466 -9.13 -26.82 -0.53
N ALA A 467 -9.53 -26.69 0.73
CA ALA A 467 -10.34 -27.71 1.42
C ALA A 467 -11.78 -27.74 0.93
N GLU A 468 -12.38 -26.58 0.62
CA GLU A 468 -13.71 -26.46 0.00
C GLU A 468 -13.74 -27.18 -1.35
N GLU A 469 -12.74 -26.96 -2.20
CA GLU A 469 -12.56 -27.67 -3.48
C GLU A 469 -12.52 -29.21 -3.31
N GLN A 470 -11.97 -29.71 -2.20
CA GLN A 470 -11.93 -31.16 -1.91
C GLN A 470 -13.23 -31.67 -1.27
N LEU A 471 -13.96 -30.83 -0.53
CA LEU A 471 -15.22 -31.20 0.10
C LEU A 471 -16.34 -31.36 -0.95
N GLU A 472 -16.38 -30.50 -1.96
CA GLU A 472 -17.23 -30.67 -3.14
C GLU A 472 -16.99 -32.04 -3.79
N ARG A 473 -15.72 -32.48 -3.87
CA ARG A 473 -15.40 -33.83 -4.37
C ARG A 473 -15.94 -34.96 -3.50
N LEU A 474 -16.06 -34.78 -2.18
CA LEU A 474 -16.54 -35.81 -1.24
C LEU A 474 -18.07 -35.90 -1.14
N ARG A 475 -18.79 -34.80 -1.38
CA ARG A 475 -20.27 -34.76 -1.40
C ARG A 475 -20.87 -35.76 -2.40
N SER A 476 -20.12 -36.10 -3.44
CA SER A 476 -20.43 -37.18 -4.39
C SER A 476 -20.54 -38.60 -3.77
N SER A 477 -20.21 -38.83 -2.49
CA SER A 477 -20.23 -40.16 -1.81
C SER A 477 -21.47 -40.47 -0.93
N LYS A 478 -22.51 -39.62 -0.95
CA LYS A 478 -23.64 -39.51 0.01
C LYS A 478 -24.62 -40.71 0.15
N PHE A 479 -24.56 -41.75 -0.69
CA PHE A 479 -25.60 -42.79 -0.80
C PHE A 479 -25.77 -43.76 0.40
N ALA A 480 -24.82 -43.82 1.35
CA ALA A 480 -24.89 -44.73 2.50
C ALA A 480 -25.71 -44.21 3.70
N ALA A 481 -26.05 -42.91 3.72
CA ALA A 481 -26.63 -42.24 4.88
C ALA A 481 -28.17 -42.33 4.99
N LEU A 482 -28.88 -42.57 3.89
CA LEU A 482 -30.36 -42.48 3.83
C LEU A 482 -31.08 -43.50 4.73
N ASN A 483 -30.55 -44.72 4.86
CA ASN A 483 -31.23 -45.80 5.59
C ASN A 483 -31.25 -45.62 7.12
N ALA A 484 -30.36 -44.82 7.69
CA ALA A 484 -30.29 -44.58 9.14
C ALA A 484 -31.21 -43.43 9.63
N ALA A 485 -31.72 -42.61 8.70
CA ALA A 485 -32.51 -41.42 9.02
C ALA A 485 -33.98 -41.74 9.34
N PHE A 486 -34.56 -42.78 8.73
CA PHE A 486 -35.97 -43.16 8.90
C PHE A 486 -36.31 -43.66 10.31
N GLU A 487 -35.39 -44.38 10.98
CA GLU A 487 -35.62 -44.93 12.32
C GLU A 487 -35.66 -43.87 13.44
N LYS A 488 -35.29 -42.60 13.16
CA LYS A 488 -35.15 -41.52 14.15
C LYS A 488 -36.31 -40.51 14.19
N LEU A 489 -37.33 -40.63 13.34
CA LEU A 489 -38.45 -39.67 13.29
C LEU A 489 -39.37 -39.74 14.53
N SER A 490 -39.81 -38.57 14.99
CA SER A 490 -40.82 -38.42 16.06
C SER A 490 -42.25 -38.74 15.60
N ASP A 491 -43.19 -38.90 16.53
CA ASP A 491 -44.60 -39.23 16.21
C ASP A 491 -45.29 -38.14 15.38
N GLU A 492 -44.94 -36.87 15.58
CA GLU A 492 -45.46 -35.74 14.81
C GLU A 492 -44.87 -35.71 13.39
N GLU A 493 -43.58 -36.01 13.24
CA GLU A 493 -42.92 -36.14 11.93
C GLU A 493 -43.42 -37.36 11.14
N ARG A 494 -43.82 -38.44 11.82
CA ARG A 494 -44.46 -39.60 11.18
C ARG A 494 -45.85 -39.25 10.63
N ALA A 495 -46.63 -38.47 11.38
CA ALA A 495 -47.93 -38.00 10.92
C ALA A 495 -47.79 -37.07 9.69
N ASP A 496 -46.80 -36.17 9.68
CA ASP A 496 -46.53 -35.31 8.53
C ASP A 496 -45.97 -36.12 7.34
N TYR A 497 -45.16 -37.15 7.58
CA TYR A 497 -44.71 -38.10 6.55
C TYR A 497 -45.91 -38.81 5.88
N GLU A 498 -46.83 -39.37 6.65
CA GLU A 498 -48.04 -40.00 6.10
C GLU A 498 -48.96 -39.01 5.38
N LEU A 499 -49.13 -37.80 5.93
CA LEU A 499 -49.95 -36.74 5.33
C LEU A 499 -49.37 -36.25 4.00
N VAL A 500 -48.04 -36.12 3.88
CA VAL A 500 -47.37 -35.80 2.61
C VAL A 500 -47.67 -36.87 1.55
N GLY A 501 -47.67 -38.16 1.92
CA GLY A 501 -48.08 -39.24 1.00
C GLY A 501 -49.50 -39.02 0.45
N GLN A 502 -50.45 -38.61 1.29
CA GLN A 502 -51.83 -38.30 0.87
C GLN A 502 -51.93 -37.03 0.01
N ILE A 503 -51.13 -36.00 0.32
CA ILE A 503 -51.07 -34.76 -0.46
C ILE A 503 -50.60 -35.07 -1.88
N LEU A 504 -49.57 -35.91 -2.01
CA LEU A 504 -49.06 -36.38 -3.30
C LEU A 504 -50.10 -37.21 -4.06
N ASP A 505 -50.71 -38.20 -3.42
CA ASP A 505 -51.70 -39.09 -4.04
C ASP A 505 -52.93 -38.36 -4.59
N LYS A 506 -53.38 -37.31 -3.90
CA LYS A 506 -54.59 -36.55 -4.25
C LYS A 506 -54.30 -35.22 -4.96
N ASN A 507 -53.02 -34.89 -5.20
CA ASN A 507 -52.57 -33.61 -5.75
C ASN A 507 -53.21 -32.40 -5.03
N LEU A 508 -53.08 -32.36 -3.69
CA LEU A 508 -53.65 -31.30 -2.84
C LEU A 508 -52.75 -30.05 -2.75
N PHE A 509 -52.16 -29.64 -3.87
CA PHE A 509 -51.32 -28.45 -3.97
C PHE A 509 -52.12 -27.25 -4.48
N ILE A 510 -51.96 -26.12 -3.82
CA ILE A 510 -52.44 -24.80 -4.24
C ILE A 510 -51.25 -23.84 -4.31
N TYR A 511 -51.37 -22.75 -5.06
CA TYR A 511 -50.27 -21.83 -5.33
C TYR A 511 -50.66 -20.40 -4.99
N HIS A 512 -49.74 -19.69 -4.37
CA HIS A 512 -49.83 -18.25 -4.16
C HIS A 512 -48.75 -17.56 -5.00
N PHE A 513 -49.06 -16.38 -5.51
CA PHE A 513 -48.19 -15.60 -6.39
C PHE A 513 -47.69 -14.37 -5.64
N GLN A 514 -46.37 -14.16 -5.63
CA GLN A 514 -45.76 -12.98 -5.02
C GLN A 514 -45.19 -12.07 -6.10
N PRO A 515 -45.49 -10.75 -6.09
CA PRO A 515 -44.99 -9.84 -7.11
C PRO A 515 -43.48 -9.59 -6.98
N ILE A 516 -42.83 -9.48 -8.13
CA ILE A 516 -41.45 -9.04 -8.32
C ILE A 516 -41.52 -7.74 -9.11
N VAL A 517 -40.93 -6.66 -8.59
CA VAL A 517 -41.06 -5.31 -9.16
C VAL A 517 -39.75 -4.76 -9.71
N ASN A 518 -39.83 -3.88 -10.69
CA ASN A 518 -38.70 -3.19 -11.29
C ASN A 518 -38.19 -2.05 -10.40
N THR A 519 -36.87 -1.87 -10.27
CA THR A 519 -36.28 -0.80 -9.45
C THR A 519 -36.33 0.59 -10.06
N VAL A 520 -36.70 0.72 -11.34
CA VAL A 520 -36.79 1.98 -12.06
C VAL A 520 -38.06 2.75 -11.70
N ASP A 521 -39.21 2.07 -11.80
CA ASP A 521 -40.54 2.68 -11.70
C ASP A 521 -41.46 1.98 -10.69
N GLY A 522 -41.01 0.87 -10.09
CA GLY A 522 -41.79 0.07 -9.15
C GLY A 522 -42.96 -0.70 -9.79
N GLU A 523 -43.00 -0.82 -11.12
CA GLU A 523 -44.01 -1.61 -11.81
C GLU A 523 -43.74 -3.12 -11.68
N ILE A 524 -44.79 -3.93 -11.73
CA ILE A 524 -44.67 -5.39 -11.60
C ILE A 524 -44.03 -5.96 -12.86
N TYR A 525 -42.89 -6.63 -12.67
CA TYR A 525 -42.14 -7.29 -13.74
C TYR A 525 -42.54 -8.77 -13.90
N SER A 526 -42.76 -9.45 -12.77
CA SER A 526 -43.06 -10.89 -12.75
C SER A 526 -43.67 -11.32 -11.42
N TYR A 527 -44.01 -12.61 -11.30
CA TYR A 527 -44.49 -13.23 -10.06
C TYR A 527 -43.73 -14.52 -9.77
N GLU A 528 -43.53 -14.84 -8.50
CA GLU A 528 -43.07 -16.17 -8.08
C GLU A 528 -44.24 -17.05 -7.63
N ALA A 529 -44.32 -18.28 -8.14
CA ALA A 529 -45.33 -19.26 -7.78
C ALA A 529 -44.88 -20.10 -6.58
N LEU A 530 -45.46 -19.80 -5.42
CA LEU A 530 -45.11 -20.44 -4.15
C LEU A 530 -46.12 -21.52 -3.78
N MET A 531 -45.64 -22.77 -3.69
CA MET A 531 -46.43 -23.95 -3.33
C MET A 531 -47.01 -23.84 -1.91
N ARG A 532 -48.27 -24.24 -1.75
CA ARG A 532 -49.00 -24.36 -0.47
C ARG A 532 -49.83 -25.65 -0.47
N THR A 533 -50.18 -26.16 0.71
CA THR A 533 -50.94 -27.40 0.87
C THR A 533 -52.41 -27.12 1.20
N ASP A 534 -53.31 -27.77 0.47
CA ASP A 534 -54.77 -27.73 0.70
C ASP A 534 -55.22 -29.01 1.42
N SER A 535 -54.86 -29.11 2.69
CA SER A 535 -55.23 -30.25 3.53
C SER A 535 -55.69 -29.79 4.92
N ALA A 536 -56.27 -30.70 5.71
CA ALA A 536 -56.84 -30.38 7.02
C ALA A 536 -55.83 -29.75 7.99
N ARG A 537 -54.54 -30.07 7.85
CA ARG A 537 -53.41 -29.46 8.56
C ARG A 537 -52.43 -28.92 7.52
N LYS A 538 -52.10 -27.63 7.58
CA LYS A 538 -51.11 -27.04 6.65
C LYS A 538 -49.72 -27.59 6.98
N VAL A 539 -49.10 -28.25 5.99
CA VAL A 539 -47.70 -28.68 6.03
C VAL A 539 -46.85 -27.64 5.32
N ALA A 540 -45.73 -27.25 5.94
CA ALA A 540 -44.81 -26.27 5.36
C ALA A 540 -44.12 -26.83 4.10
N PRO A 541 -43.85 -26.02 3.07
CA PRO A 541 -43.25 -26.48 1.82
C PRO A 541 -41.94 -27.27 2.00
N LEU A 542 -41.00 -26.78 2.83
CA LEU A 542 -39.75 -27.48 3.13
C LEU A 542 -39.97 -28.87 3.77
N SER A 543 -41.03 -29.03 4.57
CA SER A 543 -41.40 -30.33 5.14
C SER A 543 -41.98 -31.28 4.09
N VAL A 544 -42.71 -30.75 3.09
CA VAL A 544 -43.18 -31.54 1.94
C VAL A 544 -41.98 -32.10 1.16
N ILE A 545 -40.99 -31.27 0.84
CA ILE A 545 -39.77 -31.70 0.13
C ILE A 545 -39.02 -32.76 0.93
N LYS A 546 -38.77 -32.51 2.24
CA LYS A 546 -38.10 -33.46 3.15
C LYS A 546 -38.77 -34.85 3.14
N TYR A 547 -40.09 -34.91 3.34
CA TYR A 547 -40.78 -36.20 3.45
C TYR A 547 -41.04 -36.87 2.10
N ALA A 548 -41.21 -36.10 1.03
CA ALA A 548 -41.28 -36.64 -0.33
C ALA A 548 -39.96 -37.30 -0.75
N ASP A 549 -38.80 -36.72 -0.39
CA ASP A 549 -37.49 -37.32 -0.60
C ASP A 549 -37.34 -38.64 0.16
N MET A 550 -37.73 -38.66 1.44
CA MET A 550 -37.74 -39.89 2.24
C MET A 550 -38.66 -40.98 1.67
N GLN A 551 -39.73 -40.61 0.95
CA GLN A 551 -40.63 -41.55 0.25
C GLN A 551 -40.15 -41.93 -1.15
N SER A 552 -39.04 -41.34 -1.64
CA SER A 552 -38.60 -41.43 -3.04
C SER A 552 -39.67 -40.95 -4.04
N ARG A 553 -40.41 -39.90 -3.66
CA ARG A 553 -41.53 -39.31 -4.44
C ARG A 553 -41.33 -37.83 -4.77
N LEU A 554 -40.09 -37.32 -4.78
CA LEU A 554 -39.82 -35.95 -5.23
C LEU A 554 -40.32 -35.69 -6.67
N GLN A 555 -40.30 -36.71 -7.52
CA GLN A 555 -40.86 -36.64 -8.87
C GLN A 555 -42.34 -36.27 -8.90
N ASP A 556 -43.13 -36.70 -7.90
CA ASP A 556 -44.55 -36.36 -7.82
C ASP A 556 -44.76 -34.89 -7.43
N VAL A 557 -43.87 -34.33 -6.61
CA VAL A 557 -43.87 -32.90 -6.26
C VAL A 557 -43.52 -32.05 -7.48
N GLU A 558 -42.45 -32.42 -8.20
CA GLU A 558 -42.01 -31.74 -9.41
C GLU A 558 -43.13 -31.72 -10.45
N LYS A 559 -43.71 -32.89 -10.73
CA LYS A 559 -44.84 -33.04 -11.66
C LYS A 559 -46.03 -32.17 -11.26
N ALA A 560 -46.45 -32.23 -10.00
CA ALA A 560 -47.58 -31.45 -9.54
C ALA A 560 -47.34 -29.94 -9.64
N THR A 561 -46.11 -29.49 -9.38
CA THR A 561 -45.71 -28.08 -9.45
C THR A 561 -45.84 -27.54 -10.87
N PHE A 562 -45.17 -28.17 -11.84
CA PHE A 562 -45.25 -27.76 -13.23
C PHE A 562 -46.69 -27.80 -13.76
N PHE A 563 -47.41 -28.91 -13.56
CA PHE A 563 -48.76 -29.06 -14.13
C PHE A 563 -49.77 -28.07 -13.52
N ASN A 564 -49.75 -27.89 -12.20
CA ASN A 564 -50.73 -27.03 -11.55
C ASN A 564 -50.48 -25.55 -11.88
N VAL A 565 -49.22 -25.09 -11.83
CA VAL A 565 -48.87 -23.69 -12.11
C VAL A 565 -49.13 -23.36 -13.59
N LEU A 566 -48.67 -24.20 -14.52
CA LEU A 566 -48.89 -23.97 -15.96
C LEU A 566 -50.39 -23.96 -16.31
N ARG A 567 -51.20 -24.79 -15.65
CA ARG A 567 -52.66 -24.79 -15.84
C ARG A 567 -53.34 -23.53 -15.27
N ILE A 568 -52.84 -22.98 -14.17
CA ILE A 568 -53.36 -21.72 -13.62
C ILE A 568 -53.04 -20.58 -14.58
N ILE A 569 -51.78 -20.48 -15.02
CA ILE A 569 -51.33 -19.47 -15.99
C ILE A 569 -52.12 -19.55 -17.30
N ASP A 570 -52.33 -20.75 -17.84
CA ASP A 570 -53.05 -20.93 -19.11
C ASP A 570 -54.52 -20.49 -19.02
N LYS A 571 -55.13 -20.58 -17.84
CA LYS A 571 -56.50 -20.11 -17.57
C LYS A 571 -56.58 -18.61 -17.29
N GLU A 572 -55.56 -18.04 -16.66
CA GLU A 572 -55.55 -16.65 -16.17
C GLU A 572 -54.64 -15.73 -17.00
N ARG A 573 -54.41 -16.07 -18.28
CA ARG A 573 -53.52 -15.30 -19.18
C ARG A 573 -53.81 -13.80 -19.23
N GLU A 574 -55.09 -13.41 -19.24
CA GLU A 574 -55.47 -11.99 -19.27
C GLU A 574 -55.08 -11.25 -17.98
N ALA A 575 -55.10 -11.92 -16.83
CA ALA A 575 -54.71 -11.35 -15.55
C ALA A 575 -53.18 -11.27 -15.39
N LEU A 576 -52.46 -12.20 -16.00
CA LEU A 576 -50.99 -12.21 -16.00
C LEU A 576 -50.38 -11.15 -16.94
N GLY A 577 -51.03 -10.88 -18.06
CA GLY A 577 -50.55 -9.94 -19.08
C GLY A 577 -49.18 -10.37 -19.65
N ASP A 578 -48.27 -9.41 -19.78
CA ASP A 578 -46.89 -9.65 -20.27
C ASP A 578 -45.90 -10.04 -19.15
N SER A 579 -46.39 -10.21 -17.92
CA SER A 579 -45.56 -10.55 -16.76
C SER A 579 -45.05 -11.98 -16.83
N LYS A 580 -43.87 -12.23 -16.26
CA LYS A 580 -43.31 -13.60 -16.16
C LYS A 580 -43.77 -14.30 -14.88
N ILE A 581 -43.68 -15.62 -14.86
CA ILE A 581 -43.85 -16.46 -13.65
C ILE A 581 -42.59 -17.28 -13.41
N PHE A 582 -42.05 -17.14 -12.20
CA PHE A 582 -40.97 -17.95 -11.66
C PHE A 582 -41.55 -19.21 -11.02
N ILE A 583 -41.01 -20.37 -11.40
CA ILE A 583 -41.43 -21.70 -10.94
C ILE A 583 -40.22 -22.43 -10.39
N ASN A 584 -40.28 -22.79 -9.12
CA ASN A 584 -39.29 -23.61 -8.43
C ASN A 584 -39.21 -25.03 -9.02
N SER A 585 -37.98 -25.49 -9.31
CA SER A 585 -37.67 -26.84 -9.78
C SER A 585 -36.68 -27.52 -8.83
N ILE A 586 -36.91 -28.80 -8.53
CA ILE A 586 -36.10 -29.58 -7.59
C ILE A 586 -34.89 -30.17 -8.33
N PRO A 587 -33.63 -29.81 -7.96
CA PRO A 587 -32.46 -30.32 -8.64
C PRO A 587 -32.35 -31.85 -8.60
N GLY A 588 -31.96 -32.45 -9.74
CA GLY A 588 -31.74 -33.90 -9.85
C GLY A 588 -33.01 -34.75 -10.02
N VAL A 589 -34.21 -34.14 -10.00
CA VAL A 589 -35.48 -34.83 -10.21
C VAL A 589 -35.87 -34.78 -11.69
N LYS A 590 -36.09 -35.94 -12.32
CA LYS A 590 -36.49 -36.03 -13.73
C LYS A 590 -37.98 -36.37 -13.86
N LEU A 591 -38.71 -35.60 -14.64
CA LEU A 591 -40.07 -35.97 -15.07
C LEU A 591 -40.00 -37.19 -16.01
N SER A 592 -41.08 -37.97 -16.07
CA SER A 592 -41.20 -39.07 -17.04
C SER A 592 -41.29 -38.51 -18.46
N ASP A 593 -40.89 -39.27 -19.49
CA ASP A 593 -40.94 -38.80 -20.88
C ASP A 593 -42.37 -38.37 -21.30
N GLU A 594 -43.41 -39.08 -20.82
CA GLU A 594 -44.82 -38.75 -21.06
C GLU A 594 -45.25 -37.43 -20.38
N ASP A 595 -44.77 -37.19 -19.16
CA ASP A 595 -45.04 -35.96 -18.42
C ASP A 595 -44.27 -34.77 -19.01
N LEU A 596 -43.04 -34.99 -19.47
CA LEU A 596 -42.23 -33.99 -20.18
C LEU A 596 -42.89 -33.54 -21.48
N GLU A 597 -43.39 -34.47 -22.30
CA GLU A 597 -44.14 -34.12 -23.53
C GLU A 597 -45.36 -33.24 -23.23
N THR A 598 -46.06 -33.52 -22.13
CA THR A 598 -47.23 -32.72 -21.71
C THR A 598 -46.81 -31.33 -21.24
N VAL A 599 -45.73 -31.21 -20.47
CA VAL A 599 -45.17 -29.94 -20.01
C VAL A 599 -44.63 -29.12 -21.18
N GLU A 600 -43.91 -29.72 -22.12
CA GLU A 600 -43.48 -29.08 -23.38
C GLU A 600 -44.67 -28.48 -24.15
N GLY A 601 -45.79 -29.21 -24.24
CA GLY A 601 -47.00 -28.71 -24.90
C GLY A 601 -47.65 -27.49 -24.22
N TYR A 602 -47.48 -27.33 -22.90
CA TYR A 602 -47.86 -26.11 -22.20
C TYR A 602 -46.84 -24.98 -22.43
N LEU A 603 -45.55 -25.30 -22.34
CA LEU A 603 -44.45 -24.35 -22.49
C LEU A 603 -44.39 -23.74 -23.89
N ASP A 604 -44.70 -24.51 -24.95
CA ASP A 604 -44.84 -23.98 -26.32
C ASP A 604 -45.87 -22.85 -26.41
N ARG A 605 -46.98 -22.99 -25.68
CA ARG A 605 -48.06 -21.98 -25.67
C ARG A 605 -47.81 -20.82 -24.71
N LEU A 606 -46.84 -20.96 -23.80
CA LEU A 606 -46.48 -20.02 -22.73
C LEU A 606 -45.03 -19.55 -22.86
N SER A 607 -44.47 -19.63 -24.06
CA SER A 607 -43.11 -19.18 -24.35
C SER A 607 -42.96 -17.71 -23.97
N ASN A 608 -41.81 -17.35 -23.38
CA ASN A 608 -41.50 -16.03 -22.79
C ASN A 608 -42.19 -15.68 -21.48
N THR A 609 -43.12 -16.50 -20.98
CA THR A 609 -43.85 -16.24 -19.73
C THR A 609 -43.24 -17.00 -18.54
N VAL A 610 -42.52 -18.09 -18.76
CA VAL A 610 -42.03 -18.97 -17.69
C VAL A 610 -40.53 -18.78 -17.43
N VAL A 611 -40.18 -18.67 -16.15
CA VAL A 611 -38.80 -18.70 -15.62
C VAL A 611 -38.69 -19.88 -14.66
N ILE A 612 -37.65 -20.69 -14.78
CA ILE A 612 -37.43 -21.83 -13.89
C ILE A 612 -36.34 -21.48 -12.88
N GLU A 613 -36.67 -21.60 -11.61
CA GLU A 613 -35.75 -21.38 -10.49
C GLU A 613 -35.06 -22.69 -10.11
N LEU A 614 -33.74 -22.62 -9.99
CA LEU A 614 -32.88 -23.70 -9.54
C LEU A 614 -32.16 -23.25 -8.27
N THR A 615 -32.12 -24.10 -7.24
CA THR A 615 -31.41 -23.75 -6.01
C THR A 615 -29.89 -23.85 -6.19
N GLU A 616 -29.14 -22.98 -5.50
CA GLU A 616 -27.67 -22.88 -5.59
C GLU A 616 -26.94 -24.20 -5.23
N GLU A 617 -27.51 -25.03 -4.36
CA GLU A 617 -26.90 -26.27 -3.86
C GLU A 617 -27.13 -27.53 -4.72
N GLY A 618 -27.87 -27.41 -5.84
CA GLY A 618 -28.27 -28.56 -6.66
C GLY A 618 -27.14 -29.14 -7.52
N GLU A 619 -26.55 -30.28 -7.14
CA GLU A 619 -25.58 -30.98 -7.99
C GLU A 619 -26.25 -31.65 -9.20
N MET A 620 -26.16 -31.03 -10.38
CA MET A 620 -26.47 -31.66 -11.68
C MET A 620 -25.18 -31.98 -12.44
N ASP A 621 -25.15 -33.12 -13.15
CA ASP A 621 -24.05 -33.42 -14.07
C ASP A 621 -24.12 -32.53 -15.33
N ASP A 622 -22.98 -32.29 -15.98
CA ASP A 622 -22.89 -31.37 -17.12
C ASP A 622 -23.72 -31.85 -18.33
N SER A 623 -23.93 -33.16 -18.48
CA SER A 623 -24.67 -33.72 -19.62
C SER A 623 -26.18 -33.52 -19.48
N ASP A 624 -26.70 -33.68 -18.27
CA ASP A 624 -28.09 -33.42 -17.91
C ASP A 624 -28.36 -31.91 -17.90
N LEU A 625 -27.40 -31.11 -17.43
CA LEU A 625 -27.49 -29.65 -17.47
C LEU A 625 -27.54 -29.12 -18.91
N GLU A 626 -26.69 -29.60 -19.80
CA GLU A 626 -26.72 -29.18 -21.21
C GLU A 626 -28.01 -29.63 -21.92
N ARG A 627 -28.52 -30.82 -21.62
CA ARG A 627 -29.82 -31.27 -22.15
C ARG A 627 -30.97 -30.39 -21.64
N LEU A 628 -30.94 -30.00 -20.37
CA LEU A 628 -31.94 -29.11 -19.77
C LEU A 628 -31.85 -27.69 -20.34
N LYS A 629 -30.64 -27.16 -20.55
CA LYS A 629 -30.42 -25.89 -21.26
C LYS A 629 -30.92 -25.93 -22.69
N GLU A 630 -30.68 -27.02 -23.43
CA GLU A 630 -31.16 -27.18 -24.81
C GLU A 630 -32.69 -27.21 -24.86
N LEU A 631 -33.32 -27.94 -23.92
CA LEU A 631 -34.77 -27.96 -23.75
C LEU A 631 -35.32 -26.55 -23.47
N PHE A 632 -34.77 -25.84 -22.49
CA PHE A 632 -35.24 -24.51 -22.13
C PHE A 632 -35.00 -23.48 -23.24
N ARG A 633 -33.86 -23.59 -23.94
CA ARG A 633 -33.55 -22.75 -25.10
C ARG A 633 -34.52 -22.99 -26.26
N LYS A 634 -34.88 -24.25 -26.55
CA LYS A 634 -35.85 -24.61 -27.60
C LYS A 634 -37.21 -23.95 -27.38
N HIS A 635 -37.64 -23.82 -26.12
CA HIS A 635 -38.94 -23.25 -25.75
C HIS A 635 -38.87 -21.79 -25.25
N ASN A 636 -37.69 -21.14 -25.39
CA ASN A 636 -37.40 -19.79 -24.91
C ASN A 636 -37.77 -19.53 -23.43
N ILE A 637 -37.44 -20.49 -22.58
CA ILE A 637 -37.63 -20.46 -21.14
C ILE A 637 -36.37 -19.87 -20.50
N LYS A 638 -36.57 -19.00 -19.50
CA LYS A 638 -35.47 -18.36 -18.78
C LYS A 638 -35.15 -19.15 -17.50
N ILE A 639 -33.91 -19.03 -17.05
CA ILE A 639 -33.43 -19.70 -15.83
C ILE A 639 -33.12 -18.66 -14.76
N ALA A 640 -33.46 -18.97 -13.52
CA ALA A 640 -33.10 -18.20 -12.34
C ALA A 640 -32.33 -19.10 -11.35
N VAL A 641 -31.37 -18.53 -10.63
CA VAL A 641 -30.71 -19.19 -9.49
C VAL A 641 -31.25 -18.59 -8.20
N ASP A 642 -31.68 -19.45 -7.27
CA ASP A 642 -32.34 -19.11 -6.01
C ASP A 642 -31.41 -19.29 -4.79
N ASP A 643 -31.73 -18.62 -3.67
CA ASP A 643 -31.00 -18.62 -2.40
C ASP A 643 -29.51 -18.22 -2.48
N TYR A 644 -29.13 -17.38 -3.46
CA TYR A 644 -27.72 -17.08 -3.72
C TYR A 644 -27.08 -16.34 -2.54
N GLY A 645 -26.10 -17.00 -1.91
CA GLY A 645 -25.25 -16.44 -0.85
C GLY A 645 -25.53 -16.85 0.60
N THR A 646 -26.33 -17.89 0.84
CA THR A 646 -26.61 -18.49 2.18
C THR A 646 -25.68 -19.61 2.61
N GLY A 647 -24.83 -20.10 1.70
CA GLY A 647 -23.89 -21.21 1.93
C GLY A 647 -22.50 -20.96 1.38
N TYR A 648 -21.53 -21.80 1.78
CA TYR A 648 -20.23 -21.89 1.10
C TYR A 648 -20.44 -22.60 -0.25
N SER A 649 -20.85 -21.87 -1.28
CA SER A 649 -20.85 -22.40 -2.64
C SER A 649 -20.44 -21.36 -3.68
N ASN A 650 -19.56 -21.83 -4.56
CA ASN A 650 -18.76 -21.09 -5.53
C ASN A 650 -19.57 -20.44 -6.67
N VAL A 651 -19.11 -19.26 -7.09
CA VAL A 651 -19.31 -18.63 -8.42
C VAL A 651 -19.27 -19.63 -9.59
N SER A 652 -18.59 -20.76 -9.43
CA SER A 652 -18.56 -21.90 -10.36
C SER A 652 -19.94 -22.41 -10.77
N ASN A 653 -20.91 -22.54 -9.85
CA ASN A 653 -22.25 -23.00 -10.22
C ASN A 653 -22.97 -21.93 -11.06
N LEU A 654 -22.86 -20.67 -10.66
CA LEU A 654 -23.42 -19.55 -11.41
C LEU A 654 -22.85 -19.48 -12.84
N LEU A 655 -21.55 -19.71 -13.02
CA LEU A 655 -20.87 -19.80 -14.33
C LEU A 655 -21.27 -21.06 -15.12
N ARG A 656 -21.60 -22.17 -14.46
CA ARG A 656 -22.11 -23.38 -15.13
C ARG A 656 -23.53 -23.19 -15.62
N TYR A 657 -24.40 -22.56 -14.83
CA TYR A 657 -25.79 -22.32 -15.19
C TYR A 657 -25.94 -21.17 -16.20
N MET A 658 -25.16 -20.09 -16.06
CA MET A 658 -25.34 -18.80 -16.76
C MET A 658 -26.83 -18.41 -16.83
N PRO A 659 -27.48 -18.23 -15.67
CA PRO A 659 -28.90 -17.96 -15.62
C PRO A 659 -29.23 -16.58 -16.18
N ASN A 660 -30.51 -16.30 -16.38
CA ASN A 660 -31.00 -14.98 -16.73
C ASN A 660 -31.28 -14.11 -15.50
N TYR A 661 -31.50 -14.74 -14.35
CA TYR A 661 -31.79 -14.07 -13.09
C TYR A 661 -30.99 -14.70 -11.94
N VAL A 662 -30.57 -13.89 -10.98
CA VAL A 662 -29.98 -14.35 -9.71
C VAL A 662 -30.76 -13.72 -8.57
N LYS A 663 -31.27 -14.55 -7.67
CA LYS A 663 -32.00 -14.13 -6.47
C LYS A 663 -31.04 -14.08 -5.29
N ILE A 664 -30.79 -12.87 -4.80
CA ILE A 664 -29.89 -12.59 -3.68
C ILE A 664 -30.67 -12.82 -2.40
N ASP A 665 -30.22 -13.76 -1.58
CA ASP A 665 -30.98 -14.20 -0.43
C ASP A 665 -31.18 -13.12 0.65
N ARG A 666 -32.29 -13.25 1.38
CA ARG A 666 -32.68 -12.41 2.51
C ARG A 666 -31.58 -12.25 3.56
N GLU A 667 -30.82 -13.29 3.88
CA GLU A 667 -29.77 -13.27 4.90
C GLU A 667 -28.71 -12.21 4.58
N LEU A 668 -28.40 -12.00 3.30
CA LEU A 668 -27.49 -10.95 2.84
C LEU A 668 -28.13 -9.56 2.85
N LEU A 669 -29.45 -9.49 2.68
CA LEU A 669 -30.18 -8.23 2.57
C LEU A 669 -30.68 -7.72 3.93
N SER A 670 -30.74 -8.56 4.95
CA SER A 670 -31.22 -8.19 6.28
C SER A 670 -30.26 -7.25 7.02
N GLU A 671 -30.78 -6.09 7.43
CA GLU A 671 -30.03 -5.01 8.08
C GLU A 671 -28.86 -4.50 7.22
N ILE A 672 -29.02 -4.51 5.88
CA ILE A 672 -27.94 -4.17 4.94
C ILE A 672 -27.56 -2.68 5.01
N GLU A 673 -28.50 -1.78 5.30
CA GLU A 673 -28.29 -0.34 5.41
C GLU A 673 -27.24 0.04 6.46
N SER A 674 -27.10 -0.77 7.52
CA SER A 674 -26.22 -0.51 8.66
C SER A 674 -24.92 -1.34 8.64
N LYS A 675 -24.73 -2.21 7.63
CA LYS A 675 -23.62 -3.16 7.54
C LYS A 675 -22.82 -3.00 6.24
N PRO A 676 -21.74 -2.19 6.24
CA PRO A 676 -20.93 -1.93 5.04
C PRO A 676 -20.38 -3.18 4.36
N GLN A 677 -20.05 -4.22 5.12
CA GLN A 677 -19.55 -5.49 4.56
C GLN A 677 -20.62 -6.22 3.75
N LYS A 678 -21.90 -6.18 4.18
CA LYS A 678 -23.01 -6.75 3.42
C LYS A 678 -23.28 -5.96 2.15
N GLN A 679 -23.21 -4.63 2.23
CA GLN A 679 -23.35 -3.75 1.05
C GLN A 679 -22.29 -4.03 -0.01
N HIS A 680 -21.02 -4.17 0.40
CA HIS A 680 -19.93 -4.50 -0.51
C HIS A 680 -20.18 -5.84 -1.21
N PHE A 681 -20.49 -6.89 -0.44
CA PHE A 681 -20.69 -8.23 -0.97
C PHE A 681 -21.87 -8.28 -1.95
N VAL A 682 -23.02 -7.72 -1.58
CA VAL A 682 -24.22 -7.65 -2.45
C VAL A 682 -23.93 -6.85 -3.72
N LYS A 683 -23.14 -5.77 -3.65
CA LYS A 683 -22.73 -4.99 -4.83
C LYS A 683 -21.85 -5.79 -5.80
N GLU A 684 -20.94 -6.61 -5.29
CA GLU A 684 -20.12 -7.49 -6.13
C GLU A 684 -20.99 -8.53 -6.86
N ILE A 685 -21.99 -9.08 -6.18
CA ILE A 685 -22.97 -9.99 -6.80
C ILE A 685 -23.72 -9.30 -7.94
N ILE A 686 -24.24 -8.10 -7.70
CA ILE A 686 -24.96 -7.30 -8.71
C ILE A 686 -24.04 -6.98 -9.89
N THR A 687 -22.80 -6.55 -9.62
CA THR A 687 -21.81 -6.22 -10.66
C THR A 687 -21.51 -7.46 -11.52
N PHE A 688 -21.28 -8.61 -10.89
CA PHE A 688 -21.09 -9.87 -11.61
C PHE A 688 -22.29 -10.20 -12.50
N CYS A 689 -23.51 -10.01 -12.00
CA CYS A 689 -24.72 -10.26 -12.78
C CYS A 689 -24.75 -9.36 -14.02
N HIS A 690 -24.54 -8.07 -13.86
CA HIS A 690 -24.54 -7.10 -14.95
C HIS A 690 -23.44 -7.36 -15.99
N ASP A 691 -22.23 -7.70 -15.56
CA ASP A 691 -21.11 -8.02 -16.44
C ASP A 691 -21.37 -9.27 -17.32
N ASN A 692 -22.36 -10.09 -16.93
CA ASN A 692 -22.71 -11.34 -17.61
C ASN A 692 -24.13 -11.32 -18.22
N ASP A 693 -24.75 -10.13 -18.38
CA ASP A 693 -26.13 -9.97 -18.89
C ASP A 693 -27.20 -10.73 -18.06
N ILE A 694 -26.98 -10.82 -16.74
CA ILE A 694 -27.87 -11.45 -15.76
C ILE A 694 -28.57 -10.35 -14.94
N MET A 695 -29.87 -10.51 -14.68
CA MET A 695 -30.62 -9.59 -13.82
C MET A 695 -30.51 -9.99 -12.34
N ALA A 696 -30.14 -9.06 -11.47
CA ALA A 696 -30.07 -9.26 -10.02
C ALA A 696 -31.43 -8.95 -9.37
N LEU A 697 -32.01 -9.95 -8.70
CA LEU A 697 -33.22 -9.86 -7.91
C LEU A 697 -32.85 -9.81 -6.41
N ALA A 698 -33.21 -8.73 -5.72
CA ALA A 698 -33.06 -8.65 -4.26
C ALA A 698 -34.28 -9.28 -3.57
N GLU A 699 -34.08 -10.39 -2.84
CA GLU A 699 -35.14 -11.15 -2.21
C GLU A 699 -35.37 -10.83 -0.72
N GLY A 700 -36.62 -10.87 -0.30
CA GLY A 700 -36.99 -10.71 1.10
C GLY A 700 -36.82 -9.28 1.62
N VAL A 701 -36.96 -8.26 0.78
CA VAL A 701 -36.94 -6.86 1.25
C VAL A 701 -38.16 -6.56 2.14
N GLU A 702 -37.92 -6.14 3.38
CA GLU A 702 -38.96 -5.97 4.40
C GLU A 702 -39.07 -4.54 4.95
N THR A 703 -38.09 -3.67 4.68
CA THR A 703 -38.05 -2.27 5.16
C THR A 703 -37.72 -1.27 4.05
N SER A 704 -38.06 0.01 4.25
CA SER A 704 -37.73 1.09 3.29
C SER A 704 -36.22 1.32 3.20
N GLU A 705 -35.50 1.13 4.31
CA GLU A 705 -34.06 1.31 4.37
C GLU A 705 -33.31 0.21 3.59
N GLU A 706 -33.75 -1.05 3.70
CA GLU A 706 -33.26 -2.15 2.86
C GLU A 706 -33.58 -1.87 1.39
N LEU A 707 -34.81 -1.46 1.08
CA LEU A 707 -35.27 -1.10 -0.27
C LEU A 707 -34.38 -0.02 -0.90
N ARG A 708 -34.17 1.10 -0.18
CA ARG A 708 -33.29 2.19 -0.63
C ARG A 708 -31.89 1.68 -0.92
N THR A 709 -31.34 0.88 0.00
CA THR A 709 -29.96 0.39 -0.09
C THR A 709 -29.78 -0.50 -1.31
N VAL A 710 -30.64 -1.50 -1.54
CA VAL A 710 -30.50 -2.42 -2.69
C VAL A 710 -30.65 -1.71 -4.05
N ILE A 711 -31.51 -0.68 -4.13
CA ILE A 711 -31.63 0.17 -5.34
C ILE A 711 -30.32 0.93 -5.59
N HIS A 712 -29.70 1.48 -4.54
CA HIS A 712 -28.42 2.18 -4.66
C HIS A 712 -27.24 1.27 -4.99
N LEU A 713 -27.30 0.01 -4.58
CA LEU A 713 -26.29 -1.00 -4.95
C LEU A 713 -26.46 -1.51 -6.39
N GLY A 714 -27.59 -1.20 -7.04
CA GLY A 714 -27.84 -1.47 -8.45
C GLY A 714 -28.72 -2.69 -8.72
N ALA A 715 -29.52 -3.18 -7.77
CA ALA A 715 -30.43 -4.29 -8.03
C ALA A 715 -31.43 -3.93 -9.15
N ASP A 716 -31.74 -4.90 -10.02
CA ASP A 716 -32.65 -4.70 -11.16
C ASP A 716 -34.11 -4.94 -10.77
N LEU A 717 -34.32 -5.94 -9.91
CA LEU A 717 -35.63 -6.41 -9.48
C LEU A 717 -35.67 -6.54 -7.95
N ILE A 718 -36.86 -6.38 -7.36
CA ILE A 718 -37.05 -6.50 -5.91
C ILE A 718 -38.27 -7.37 -5.61
N GLN A 719 -38.12 -8.25 -4.64
CA GLN A 719 -39.19 -9.07 -4.08
C GLN A 719 -39.13 -9.04 -2.56
N GLY A 720 -40.26 -8.90 -1.88
CA GLY A 720 -40.28 -8.95 -0.43
C GLY A 720 -41.63 -8.54 0.14
N PHE A 721 -41.80 -8.65 1.46
CA PHE A 721 -43.06 -8.26 2.08
C PHE A 721 -43.32 -6.76 2.05
N TYR A 722 -42.28 -5.94 1.87
CA TYR A 722 -42.41 -4.50 1.69
C TYR A 722 -43.04 -4.14 0.33
N THR A 723 -42.70 -4.88 -0.73
CA THR A 723 -43.24 -4.66 -2.09
C THR A 723 -44.56 -5.42 -2.33
N GLY A 724 -44.73 -6.61 -1.74
CA GLY A 724 -46.01 -7.33 -1.78
C GLY A 724 -45.92 -8.76 -1.22
N ARG A 725 -46.96 -9.18 -0.48
CA ARG A 725 -47.05 -10.54 0.10
C ARG A 725 -47.62 -11.55 -0.92
N PRO A 726 -47.31 -12.86 -0.79
CA PRO A 726 -47.90 -13.90 -1.64
C PRO A 726 -49.42 -14.02 -1.51
N GLN A 727 -50.16 -13.97 -2.61
CA GLN A 727 -51.64 -14.04 -2.65
C GLN A 727 -52.16 -15.09 -3.64
N ALA A 728 -53.40 -15.54 -3.48
CA ALA A 728 -53.99 -16.56 -4.36
C ALA A 728 -54.34 -16.03 -5.78
N CYS A 729 -54.37 -14.71 -5.98
CA CYS A 729 -54.64 -14.05 -7.25
C CYS A 729 -53.51 -13.09 -7.63
N PHE A 730 -53.31 -12.85 -8.92
CA PHE A 730 -52.39 -11.83 -9.42
C PHE A 730 -52.87 -10.42 -9.04
N ILE A 731 -52.02 -9.66 -8.35
CA ILE A 731 -52.27 -8.23 -8.14
C ILE A 731 -51.70 -7.45 -9.33
N THR A 732 -52.37 -6.42 -9.82
CA THR A 732 -51.93 -5.69 -11.02
C THR A 732 -51.02 -4.49 -10.71
N GLN A 733 -50.90 -4.10 -9.44
CA GLN A 733 -50.04 -3.00 -8.98
C GLN A 733 -49.71 -3.20 -7.48
N ILE A 734 -48.56 -2.68 -7.06
CA ILE A 734 -48.18 -2.60 -5.64
C ILE A 734 -48.76 -1.33 -4.99
N ASP A 735 -48.50 -1.15 -3.69
CA ASP A 735 -48.89 0.06 -2.97
C ASP A 735 -48.27 1.31 -3.63
N SER A 736 -49.07 2.37 -3.80
CA SER A 736 -48.64 3.58 -4.50
C SER A 736 -47.50 4.31 -3.79
N ASP A 737 -47.49 4.28 -2.45
CA ASP A 737 -46.47 4.98 -1.66
C ASP A 737 -45.11 4.26 -1.83
N VAL A 738 -45.12 2.93 -1.83
CA VAL A 738 -43.93 2.10 -2.06
C VAL A 738 -43.40 2.27 -3.49
N ARG A 739 -44.29 2.38 -4.48
CA ARG A 739 -43.89 2.65 -5.88
C ARG A 739 -43.22 4.02 -6.02
N ASP A 740 -43.77 5.05 -5.38
CA ASP A 740 -43.20 6.40 -5.40
C ASP A 740 -41.84 6.46 -4.67
N GLU A 741 -41.66 5.68 -3.59
CA GLU A 741 -40.35 5.49 -2.92
C GLU A 741 -39.30 4.89 -3.87
N ILE A 742 -39.63 3.81 -4.59
CA ILE A 742 -38.73 3.17 -5.57
C ILE A 742 -38.29 4.17 -6.64
N ALA A 743 -39.24 4.88 -7.25
CA ALA A 743 -38.95 5.87 -8.28
C ALA A 743 -38.17 7.09 -7.74
N SER A 744 -38.31 7.42 -6.45
CA SER A 744 -37.49 8.45 -5.79
C SER A 744 -36.04 7.99 -5.64
N TYR A 745 -35.81 6.79 -5.08
CA TYR A 745 -34.46 6.26 -4.87
C TYR A 745 -33.72 6.00 -6.18
N HIS A 746 -34.42 5.55 -7.23
CA HIS A 746 -33.81 5.40 -8.56
C HIS A 746 -33.34 6.72 -9.16
N ARG A 747 -34.09 7.82 -8.93
CA ARG A 747 -33.66 9.17 -9.36
C ARG A 747 -32.43 9.67 -8.60
N GLU A 748 -32.25 9.29 -7.33
CA GLU A 748 -31.01 9.57 -6.57
C GLU A 748 -29.77 8.93 -7.22
N VAL A 749 -29.93 7.72 -7.78
CA VAL A 749 -28.88 7.00 -8.52
C VAL A 749 -28.56 7.67 -9.85
N ILE A 750 -29.56 8.00 -10.67
CA ILE A 750 -29.37 8.64 -11.99
C ILE A 750 -28.76 10.05 -11.88
N THR A 751 -29.15 10.81 -10.84
CA THR A 751 -28.63 12.17 -10.62
C THR A 751 -27.20 12.19 -10.08
N GLY A 752 -26.58 11.02 -9.85
CA GLY A 752 -25.15 10.91 -9.57
C GLY A 752 -24.72 11.41 -8.20
N SER A 753 -25.60 11.39 -7.20
CA SER A 753 -25.31 11.92 -5.86
C SER A 753 -24.42 11.03 -4.98
N SER A 754 -23.53 10.20 -5.57
CA SER A 754 -22.51 9.45 -4.82
C SER A 754 -21.18 9.28 -5.57
N GLU A 755 -20.42 10.37 -5.72
CA GLU A 755 -18.96 10.29 -5.96
C GLU A 755 -18.29 9.79 -4.66
N HIS A 756 -17.53 8.69 -4.71
CA HIS A 756 -16.66 8.27 -3.61
C HIS A 756 -15.39 9.12 -3.66
N LYS A 757 -15.38 10.20 -2.88
CA LYS A 757 -14.30 11.18 -2.80
C LYS A 757 -13.37 10.84 -1.65
N TYR A 758 -12.08 10.79 -1.91
CA TYR A 758 -11.09 10.79 -0.85
C TYR A 758 -10.68 12.22 -0.53
N VAL A 759 -11.06 12.73 0.64
CA VAL A 759 -10.64 14.08 1.09
C VAL A 759 -9.27 13.98 1.76
N ALA A 760 -8.26 14.51 1.08
CA ALA A 760 -6.88 14.57 1.53
C ALA A 760 -6.67 15.71 2.55
N GLY A 761 -5.63 15.58 3.39
CA GLY A 761 -5.32 16.55 4.46
C GLY A 761 -5.61 16.05 5.88
N LYS A 762 -6.16 14.84 6.04
CA LYS A 762 -6.13 14.11 7.33
C LYS A 762 -4.75 13.52 7.62
N THR A 763 -4.08 13.06 6.56
CA THR A 763 -2.69 12.65 6.50
C THR A 763 -1.97 13.50 5.46
N ASN A 764 -0.67 13.71 5.64
CA ASN A 764 0.24 14.25 4.64
C ASN A 764 0.53 13.27 3.51
N ARG A 765 0.09 12.00 3.58
CA ARG A 765 0.37 10.98 2.57
C ARG A 765 -0.88 10.26 2.09
N VAL A 766 -0.94 10.06 0.77
CA VAL A 766 -2.04 9.40 0.07
C VAL A 766 -1.46 8.35 -0.88
N ALA A 767 -1.75 7.08 -0.62
CA ALA A 767 -1.33 5.97 -1.48
C ALA A 767 -2.39 5.70 -2.56
N LEU A 768 -1.97 5.69 -3.84
CA LEU A 768 -2.89 5.41 -4.95
C LEU A 768 -3.46 3.98 -4.91
N ALA A 769 -2.71 3.01 -4.38
CA ALA A 769 -3.16 1.63 -4.20
C ALA A 769 -4.38 1.52 -3.25
N SER A 770 -4.53 2.46 -2.31
CA SER A 770 -5.67 2.49 -1.39
C SER A 770 -6.95 3.05 -2.04
N MET A 771 -6.84 3.71 -3.20
CA MET A 771 -7.99 4.32 -3.89
C MET A 771 -8.80 3.28 -4.67
N GLU A 772 -8.12 2.32 -5.33
CA GLU A 772 -8.78 1.22 -6.06
C GLU A 772 -9.59 0.32 -5.12
N LYS A 773 -9.08 0.02 -3.92
CA LYS A 773 -9.78 -0.79 -2.90
C LYS A 773 -11.08 -0.16 -2.40
N ASN A 774 -11.19 1.17 -2.43
CA ASN A 774 -12.37 1.90 -1.95
C ASN A 774 -13.29 2.35 -3.11
N ASN A 775 -12.97 1.95 -4.34
CA ASN A 775 -13.62 2.44 -5.56
C ASN A 775 -13.64 4.00 -5.64
N CYS A 776 -12.64 4.63 -5.02
CA CYS A 776 -12.45 6.08 -5.03
C CYS A 776 -11.74 6.47 -6.33
N THR A 777 -12.37 7.35 -7.09
CA THR A 777 -11.82 7.82 -8.38
C THR A 777 -11.29 9.25 -8.29
N GLU A 778 -11.54 9.95 -7.18
CA GLU A 778 -11.20 11.35 -6.97
C GLU A 778 -10.49 11.57 -5.64
N ILE A 779 -9.33 12.24 -5.68
CA ILE A 779 -8.66 12.80 -4.50
C ILE A 779 -8.98 14.29 -4.43
N VAL A 780 -9.58 14.76 -3.34
CA VAL A 780 -9.88 16.17 -3.11
C VAL A 780 -8.92 16.76 -2.07
N VAL A 781 -8.14 17.76 -2.47
CA VAL A 781 -7.20 18.52 -1.61
C VAL A 781 -7.80 19.89 -1.34
N GLY A 782 -7.70 20.43 -0.12
CA GLY A 782 -8.25 21.76 0.19
C GLY A 782 -9.66 21.76 0.78
N GLN A 783 -10.32 20.60 0.88
CA GLN A 783 -11.69 20.50 1.40
C GLN A 783 -11.73 20.22 2.92
N GLY A 784 -12.54 20.98 3.66
CA GLY A 784 -12.74 20.81 5.11
C GLY A 784 -11.59 21.36 5.96
N ALA A 785 -11.60 21.09 7.27
CA ALA A 785 -10.52 21.49 8.18
C ALA A 785 -9.30 20.57 7.98
N MET A 786 -8.48 20.86 6.98
CA MET A 786 -7.23 20.13 6.74
C MET A 786 -6.29 20.28 7.95
N ILE A 787 -5.70 19.17 8.38
CA ILE A 787 -4.63 19.15 9.38
C ILE A 787 -3.30 19.43 8.69
N TYR A 788 -3.09 18.87 7.50
CA TYR A 788 -1.87 19.00 6.71
C TYR A 788 -2.15 19.72 5.40
N LYS A 789 -1.42 20.81 5.17
CA LYS A 789 -1.46 21.56 3.91
C LYS A 789 -0.47 21.05 2.89
N ASP A 790 0.51 20.25 3.30
CA ASP A 790 1.49 19.67 2.38
C ASP A 790 1.20 18.18 2.27
N ILE A 791 0.98 17.70 1.04
CA ILE A 791 0.48 16.35 0.77
C ILE A 791 1.38 15.65 -0.23
N THR A 792 1.76 14.41 0.05
CA THR A 792 2.48 13.52 -0.85
C THR A 792 1.55 12.43 -1.36
N ILE A 793 1.35 12.38 -2.67
CA ILE A 793 0.59 11.35 -3.37
C ILE A 793 1.59 10.42 -4.03
N PHE A 794 1.53 9.13 -3.68
CA PHE A 794 2.51 8.16 -4.15
C PHE A 794 1.88 6.89 -4.72
N GLY A 795 2.52 6.34 -5.75
CA GLY A 795 2.16 5.11 -6.43
C GLY A 795 3.27 4.06 -6.39
N ALA A 796 2.93 2.84 -6.82
CA ALA A 796 3.93 1.81 -7.11
C ALA A 796 4.48 2.02 -8.53
N PRO A 797 5.80 1.99 -8.75
CA PRO A 797 6.39 2.19 -10.06
C PRO A 797 5.79 1.24 -11.12
N GLY A 798 5.31 1.81 -12.23
CA GLY A 798 4.72 1.05 -13.35
C GLY A 798 3.28 0.55 -13.15
N VAL A 799 2.68 0.77 -11.98
CA VAL A 799 1.28 0.44 -11.71
C VAL A 799 0.38 1.57 -12.21
N LYS A 800 -0.61 1.23 -13.03
CA LYS A 800 -1.56 2.19 -13.58
C LYS A 800 -2.70 2.40 -12.59
N SER A 801 -3.05 3.65 -12.29
CA SER A 801 -4.22 3.97 -11.48
C SER A 801 -5.16 4.93 -12.21
N ASN A 802 -6.48 4.68 -12.11
CA ASN A 802 -7.51 5.51 -12.74
C ASN A 802 -8.04 6.57 -11.75
N VAL A 803 -7.14 7.43 -11.27
CA VAL A 803 -7.45 8.45 -10.25
C VAL A 803 -7.14 9.84 -10.79
N HIS A 804 -8.03 10.80 -10.54
CA HIS A 804 -7.77 12.23 -10.76
C HIS A 804 -7.73 13.01 -9.44
N ILE A 805 -7.02 14.13 -9.44
CA ILE A 805 -6.82 14.99 -8.28
C ILE A 805 -7.59 16.29 -8.51
N ARG A 806 -8.37 16.72 -7.52
CA ARG A 806 -9.03 18.02 -7.47
C ARG A 806 -8.47 18.81 -6.29
N ILE A 807 -8.08 20.05 -6.53
CA ILE A 807 -7.63 20.99 -5.51
C ILE A 807 -8.69 22.07 -5.38
N GLU A 808 -9.23 22.25 -4.18
CA GLU A 808 -10.28 23.22 -3.90
C GLU A 808 -9.77 24.67 -4.04
N PRO A 809 -10.68 25.62 -4.31
CA PRO A 809 -10.35 27.05 -4.35
C PRO A 809 -9.66 27.54 -3.07
N GLU A 810 -8.83 28.59 -3.22
CA GLU A 810 -8.08 29.24 -2.12
C GLU A 810 -7.04 28.35 -1.42
N TYR A 811 -6.81 27.12 -1.91
CA TYR A 811 -5.78 26.25 -1.37
C TYR A 811 -4.39 26.82 -1.62
N ALA A 812 -3.58 26.89 -0.55
CA ALA A 812 -2.18 27.28 -0.62
C ALA A 812 -1.31 26.25 0.12
N GLY A 813 -0.46 25.53 -0.61
CA GLY A 813 0.33 24.43 -0.06
C GLY A 813 1.12 23.64 -1.11
N CYS A 814 1.88 22.67 -0.61
CA CYS A 814 2.73 21.80 -1.42
C CYS A 814 2.08 20.44 -1.71
N ILE A 815 2.17 19.95 -2.94
CA ILE A 815 1.72 18.62 -3.35
C ILE A 815 2.90 17.88 -3.97
N THR A 816 3.37 16.82 -3.34
CA THR A 816 4.45 15.97 -3.87
C THR A 816 3.85 14.80 -4.65
N LEU A 817 4.30 14.58 -5.88
CA LEU A 817 4.02 13.39 -6.68
C LEU A 817 5.23 12.46 -6.65
N GLU A 818 4.99 11.20 -6.30
CA GLU A 818 6.02 10.17 -6.20
C GLU A 818 5.58 8.89 -6.93
N ASN A 819 6.18 8.61 -8.08
CA ASN A 819 5.88 7.41 -8.89
C ASN A 819 4.38 7.26 -9.24
N VAL A 820 3.70 8.36 -9.56
CA VAL A 820 2.26 8.34 -9.83
C VAL A 820 1.94 8.03 -11.29
N TYR A 821 0.88 7.25 -11.51
CA TYR A 821 0.25 7.09 -12.82
C TYR A 821 -1.19 7.58 -12.73
N LEU A 822 -1.48 8.75 -13.29
CA LEU A 822 -2.82 9.31 -13.30
C LEU A 822 -3.44 9.14 -14.69
N SER A 823 -4.60 8.51 -14.74
CA SER A 823 -5.40 8.40 -15.97
C SER A 823 -6.86 8.70 -15.72
N ASN A 824 -7.50 9.27 -16.74
CA ASN A 824 -8.90 9.64 -16.69
C ASN A 824 -9.72 8.98 -17.82
N THR A 825 -10.96 8.62 -17.49
CA THR A 825 -11.98 8.03 -18.37
C THR A 825 -13.07 9.01 -18.81
N ARG A 826 -13.13 10.25 -18.26
CA ARG A 826 -14.24 11.21 -18.45
C ARG A 826 -13.81 12.64 -18.84
N GLU A 827 -12.68 12.82 -19.51
CA GLU A 827 -12.20 14.14 -20.01
C GLU A 827 -11.94 15.24 -18.93
N LYS A 828 -12.04 14.93 -17.64
CA LYS A 828 -11.59 15.84 -16.55
C LYS A 828 -10.05 16.04 -16.57
N PRO A 829 -9.52 17.11 -15.97
CA PRO A 829 -8.07 17.25 -15.75
C PRO A 829 -7.53 16.08 -14.91
N CYS A 830 -6.29 15.64 -15.15
CA CYS A 830 -5.62 14.71 -14.22
C CYS A 830 -5.37 15.38 -12.87
N ILE A 831 -5.07 16.69 -12.90
CA ILE A 831 -5.01 17.56 -11.73
C ILE A 831 -5.82 18.83 -12.03
N ASP A 832 -6.88 19.06 -11.28
CA ASP A 832 -7.79 20.20 -11.44
C ASP A 832 -7.57 21.20 -10.31
N ILE A 833 -6.89 22.32 -10.59
CA ILE A 833 -6.65 23.39 -9.61
C ILE A 833 -7.87 24.32 -9.54
N GLY A 834 -8.36 24.58 -8.33
CA GLY A 834 -9.44 25.53 -8.07
C GLY A 834 -9.00 26.99 -8.11
N GLU A 835 -9.96 27.90 -8.20
CA GLU A 835 -9.71 29.36 -8.28
C GLU A 835 -8.97 29.91 -7.05
N ASN A 836 -8.14 30.93 -7.23
CA ASN A 836 -7.32 31.59 -6.21
C ASN A 836 -6.37 30.66 -5.43
N ALA A 837 -5.99 29.51 -6.00
CA ALA A 837 -5.06 28.58 -5.37
C ALA A 837 -3.58 28.94 -5.66
N ASP A 838 -2.69 28.66 -4.71
CA ASP A 838 -1.23 28.79 -4.85
C ASP A 838 -0.56 27.45 -4.53
N VAL A 839 -0.27 26.68 -5.58
CA VAL A 839 0.15 25.27 -5.46
C VAL A 839 1.61 25.12 -5.83
N THR A 840 2.39 24.47 -4.97
CA THR A 840 3.73 23.98 -5.31
C THR A 840 3.67 22.48 -5.57
N LEU A 841 3.89 22.04 -6.81
CA LEU A 841 3.93 20.64 -7.22
C LEU A 841 5.37 20.13 -7.23
N VAL A 842 5.73 19.28 -6.27
CA VAL A 842 7.06 18.66 -6.15
C VAL A 842 7.05 17.31 -6.87
N VAL A 843 7.86 17.13 -7.89
CA VAL A 843 7.92 15.90 -8.70
C VAL A 843 9.14 15.07 -8.29
N THR A 844 8.90 13.81 -7.90
CA THR A 844 9.94 12.83 -7.53
C THR A 844 9.70 11.49 -8.20
N GLY A 845 10.76 10.76 -8.55
CA GLY A 845 10.64 9.47 -9.25
C GLY A 845 10.08 9.59 -10.68
N GLU A 846 9.35 8.57 -11.14
CA GLU A 846 8.81 8.49 -12.51
C GLU A 846 7.29 8.69 -12.53
N ASN A 847 6.80 9.81 -13.05
CA ASN A 847 5.38 10.17 -13.02
C ASN A 847 4.79 10.23 -14.43
N THR A 848 3.56 9.74 -14.61
CA THR A 848 2.87 9.73 -15.90
C THR A 848 1.42 10.22 -15.77
N LEU A 849 1.05 11.21 -16.57
CA LEU A 849 -0.32 11.72 -16.71
C LEU A 849 -0.82 11.36 -18.12
N ARG A 850 -1.96 10.71 -18.21
CA ARG A 850 -2.51 10.21 -19.48
C ARG A 850 -3.90 10.74 -19.75
N ASN A 851 -4.16 11.03 -21.03
CA ASN A 851 -5.41 11.54 -21.61
C ASN A 851 -5.74 12.99 -21.23
N SER A 852 -5.22 13.52 -20.12
CA SER A 852 -5.49 14.89 -19.69
C SER A 852 -4.31 15.47 -18.90
N GLY A 853 -4.26 16.80 -18.83
CA GLY A 853 -3.18 17.56 -18.22
C GLY A 853 -3.49 18.09 -16.83
N ILE A 854 -2.77 19.14 -16.45
CA ILE A 854 -2.96 19.92 -15.22
C ILE A 854 -3.69 21.21 -15.59
N LYS A 855 -4.87 21.43 -14.99
CA LYS A 855 -5.64 22.65 -15.16
C LYS A 855 -5.27 23.68 -14.09
N VAL A 856 -5.04 24.91 -14.52
CA VAL A 856 -4.62 26.08 -13.72
C VAL A 856 -5.46 27.29 -14.12
N PRO A 857 -6.42 27.72 -13.28
CA PRO A 857 -7.25 28.89 -13.55
C PRO A 857 -6.45 30.20 -13.58
N GLU A 858 -6.98 31.23 -14.25
CA GLU A 858 -6.36 32.56 -14.39
C GLU A 858 -6.03 33.22 -13.03
N SER A 859 -6.86 32.97 -12.02
CA SER A 859 -6.70 33.51 -10.67
C SER A 859 -5.62 32.80 -9.82
N SER A 860 -5.02 31.72 -10.33
CA SER A 860 -4.22 30.78 -9.55
C SER A 860 -2.74 30.81 -9.93
N ARG A 861 -1.90 30.17 -9.12
CA ARG A 861 -0.47 30.00 -9.35
C ARG A 861 -0.07 28.54 -9.19
N LEU A 862 0.74 28.04 -10.13
CA LEU A 862 1.35 26.72 -10.07
C LEU A 862 2.87 26.85 -10.15
N THR A 863 3.57 26.39 -9.12
CA THR A 863 5.03 26.23 -9.10
C THR A 863 5.36 24.74 -9.23
N VAL A 864 6.18 24.33 -10.19
CA VAL A 864 6.62 22.93 -10.35
C VAL A 864 8.10 22.82 -10.03
N GLU A 865 8.48 21.97 -9.08
CA GLU A 865 9.86 21.78 -8.63
C GLU A 865 10.18 20.30 -8.34
N GLY A 866 11.42 19.98 -7.98
CA GLY A 866 11.86 18.61 -7.67
C GLY A 866 12.89 18.04 -8.65
N ASP A 867 13.27 16.78 -8.43
CA ASP A 867 14.31 16.07 -9.17
C ASP A 867 13.81 14.90 -10.03
N GLY A 868 12.51 14.59 -9.97
CA GLY A 868 11.88 13.52 -10.73
C GLY A 868 11.54 13.87 -12.17
N ASN A 869 11.05 12.86 -12.89
CA ASN A 869 10.57 12.98 -14.26
C ASN A 869 9.04 12.97 -14.30
N ILE A 870 8.46 13.74 -15.22
CA ILE A 870 7.02 13.76 -15.47
C ILE A 870 6.74 13.69 -16.98
N LYS A 871 5.90 12.74 -17.35
CA LYS A 871 5.48 12.47 -18.74
C LYS A 871 3.98 12.70 -18.92
N PHE A 872 3.61 13.35 -20.02
CA PHE A 872 2.23 13.60 -20.43
C PHE A 872 1.95 12.95 -21.78
N ASP A 873 0.99 12.02 -21.82
CA ASP A 873 0.51 11.37 -23.04
C ASP A 873 -0.93 11.84 -23.36
N LEU A 874 -1.06 12.83 -24.26
CA LEU A 874 -2.32 13.52 -24.53
C LEU A 874 -2.85 13.16 -25.93
N TYR A 875 -3.95 12.41 -25.96
CA TYR A 875 -4.59 11.93 -27.18
C TYR A 875 -6.08 12.31 -27.19
N SER A 876 -6.37 13.56 -27.53
CA SER A 876 -7.74 14.12 -27.53
C SER A 876 -7.91 15.14 -28.65
N THR A 877 -9.16 15.39 -29.06
CA THR A 877 -9.47 16.39 -30.10
C THR A 877 -8.94 17.77 -29.72
N THR A 878 -9.14 18.16 -28.46
CA THR A 878 -8.58 19.36 -27.85
C THR A 878 -7.71 18.98 -26.65
N PHE A 879 -6.52 19.57 -26.50
CA PHE A 879 -5.60 19.22 -25.41
C PHE A 879 -4.94 20.45 -24.77
N TYR A 880 -4.60 20.30 -23.49
CA TYR A 880 -3.63 21.15 -22.79
C TYR A 880 -2.79 20.27 -21.86
N GLY A 881 -1.47 20.50 -21.81
CA GLY A 881 -0.60 19.75 -20.90
C GLY A 881 -0.57 20.34 -19.49
N ILE A 882 -0.12 21.59 -19.36
CA ILE A 882 -0.11 22.33 -18.09
C ILE A 882 -0.59 23.75 -18.35
N GLY A 883 -1.74 24.12 -17.78
CA GLY A 883 -2.33 25.46 -17.92
C GLY A 883 -3.84 25.36 -18.03
N ASN A 884 -4.50 25.89 -19.06
CA ASN A 884 -5.97 25.93 -19.09
C ASN A 884 -6.57 25.58 -20.46
N GLN A 885 -7.90 25.47 -20.51
CA GLN A 885 -8.67 25.17 -21.72
C GLN A 885 -8.56 26.29 -22.79
N GLN A 886 -8.98 25.98 -24.02
CA GLN A 886 -8.81 26.83 -25.20
C GLN A 886 -9.60 28.16 -25.14
N ASP A 887 -10.63 28.23 -24.30
CA ASP A 887 -11.48 29.40 -24.10
C ASP A 887 -11.19 30.14 -22.79
N ALA A 888 -10.06 29.84 -22.13
CA ALA A 888 -9.67 30.45 -20.87
C ALA A 888 -8.18 30.85 -20.86
N ALA A 889 -7.83 31.83 -20.02
CA ALA A 889 -6.45 32.16 -19.70
C ALA A 889 -5.92 31.23 -18.59
N THR A 890 -4.61 31.04 -18.53
CA THR A 890 -3.95 30.37 -17.38
C THR A 890 -3.44 31.40 -16.39
N GLY A 891 -3.42 31.00 -15.13
CA GLY A 891 -2.72 31.70 -14.08
C GLY A 891 -1.20 31.63 -14.26
N GLU A 892 -0.45 32.03 -13.22
CA GLU A 892 1.01 32.09 -13.28
C GLU A 892 1.63 30.69 -13.16
N LEU A 893 2.40 30.29 -14.18
CA LEU A 893 3.12 29.02 -14.21
C LEU A 893 4.61 29.26 -13.97
N ILE A 894 5.17 28.62 -12.94
CA ILE A 894 6.58 28.74 -12.57
C ILE A 894 7.21 27.34 -12.55
N PHE A 895 8.31 27.13 -13.25
CA PHE A 895 8.99 25.84 -13.26
C PHE A 895 10.44 25.96 -12.78
N MET A 896 10.81 25.15 -11.78
CA MET A 896 12.12 25.05 -11.13
C MET A 896 12.54 23.57 -10.96
N LEU A 897 12.21 22.73 -11.94
CA LEU A 897 12.50 21.30 -11.92
C LEU A 897 13.96 21.04 -12.36
N SER A 898 14.66 20.08 -11.73
CA SER A 898 15.97 19.62 -12.22
C SER A 898 15.89 18.37 -13.09
N GLY A 899 14.78 17.63 -13.05
CA GLY A 899 14.47 16.49 -13.91
C GLY A 899 13.93 16.85 -15.29
N THR A 900 13.21 15.90 -15.91
CA THR A 900 12.68 16.03 -17.28
C THR A 900 11.15 16.16 -17.31
N VAL A 901 10.65 17.10 -18.11
CA VAL A 901 9.23 17.22 -18.51
C VAL A 901 9.09 16.78 -19.96
N GLU A 902 8.33 15.70 -20.19
CA GLU A 902 8.04 15.18 -21.53
C GLU A 902 6.53 15.33 -21.81
N ILE A 903 6.17 15.99 -22.91
CA ILE A 903 4.77 16.17 -23.30
C ILE A 903 4.61 15.74 -24.76
N SER A 904 3.82 14.69 -24.98
CA SER A 904 3.47 14.19 -26.31
C SER A 904 1.99 14.39 -26.58
N CYS A 905 1.69 15.19 -27.61
CA CYS A 905 0.33 15.60 -27.96
C CYS A 905 -0.06 15.14 -29.36
N ARG A 906 -1.27 14.58 -29.51
CA ARG A 906 -1.92 14.39 -30.81
C ARG A 906 -3.39 14.78 -30.75
N GLY A 907 -3.80 15.70 -31.62
CA GLY A 907 -5.17 16.23 -31.62
C GLY A 907 -5.49 17.14 -32.80
N ALA A 908 -6.59 17.89 -32.70
CA ALA A 908 -6.93 18.94 -33.66
C ALA A 908 -6.37 20.30 -33.21
N GLU A 909 -6.54 20.65 -31.92
CA GLU A 909 -6.13 21.95 -31.38
C GLU A 909 -5.61 21.85 -29.94
N GLY A 910 -4.51 22.53 -29.59
CA GLY A 910 -4.07 22.53 -28.19
C GLY A 910 -2.73 23.17 -27.87
N VAL A 911 -2.38 23.16 -26.57
CA VAL A 911 -1.16 23.78 -26.02
C VAL A 911 -0.40 22.80 -25.13
N CYS A 912 0.92 22.67 -25.21
CA CYS A 912 1.66 21.84 -24.23
C CYS A 912 1.76 22.54 -22.87
N ILE A 913 2.32 23.74 -22.81
CA ILE A 913 2.44 24.55 -21.58
C ILE A 913 1.83 25.93 -21.84
N GLY A 914 0.74 26.26 -21.15
CA GLY A 914 0.01 27.52 -21.29
C GLY A 914 -1.49 27.32 -21.52
N ALA A 915 -2.15 28.22 -22.25
CA ALA A 915 -3.61 28.25 -22.32
C ALA A 915 -4.18 28.78 -23.64
N GLY A 916 -5.50 28.76 -23.74
CA GLY A 916 -6.24 29.34 -24.85
C GLY A 916 -6.08 30.85 -25.03
N LEU A 917 -6.34 31.64 -23.99
CA LEU A 917 -6.52 33.12 -24.07
C LEU A 917 -5.37 33.96 -23.48
N GLY A 918 -4.23 33.36 -23.16
CA GLY A 918 -3.05 34.04 -22.62
C GLY A 918 -2.61 33.52 -21.25
N GLY A 919 -1.54 34.10 -20.71
CA GLY A 919 -1.00 33.73 -19.40
C GLY A 919 0.48 34.10 -19.23
N LYS A 920 0.98 33.92 -18.01
CA LYS A 920 2.37 34.21 -17.64
C LYS A 920 3.13 32.93 -17.33
N ILE A 921 4.20 32.67 -18.07
CA ILE A 921 4.96 31.42 -18.02
C ILE A 921 6.42 31.73 -17.69
N THR A 922 6.94 31.16 -16.62
CA THR A 922 8.33 31.33 -16.19
C THR A 922 8.99 29.96 -16.00
N ILE A 923 10.02 29.65 -16.79
CA ILE A 923 10.78 28.40 -16.72
C ILE A 923 12.21 28.74 -16.30
N LYS A 924 12.69 28.21 -15.17
CA LYS A 924 13.99 28.57 -14.55
C LYS A 924 15.04 27.46 -14.58
N SER A 925 14.65 26.21 -14.77
CA SER A 925 15.56 25.08 -14.89
C SER A 925 14.86 23.87 -15.47
N GLY A 926 15.65 22.88 -15.90
CA GLY A 926 15.16 21.55 -16.26
C GLY A 926 15.33 21.22 -17.74
N LYS A 927 14.89 20.01 -18.09
CA LYS A 927 14.86 19.51 -19.47
C LYS A 927 13.42 19.37 -19.94
N TYR A 928 13.08 19.97 -21.08
CA TYR A 928 11.74 19.93 -21.67
C TYR A 928 11.80 19.28 -23.05
N ILE A 929 10.95 18.28 -23.27
CA ILE A 929 10.79 17.60 -24.56
C ILE A 929 9.32 17.68 -24.93
N LEU A 930 9.00 18.46 -25.96
CA LEU A 930 7.62 18.71 -26.41
C LEU A 930 7.46 18.17 -27.83
N GLU A 931 6.57 17.19 -28.01
CA GLU A 931 6.25 16.59 -29.30
C GLU A 931 4.79 16.89 -29.64
N LEU A 932 4.56 17.67 -30.70
CA LEU A 932 3.23 18.15 -31.07
C LEU A 932 2.83 17.69 -32.47
N SER A 933 1.63 17.12 -32.61
CA SER A 933 1.01 16.83 -33.90
C SER A 933 -0.47 17.25 -33.89
N ALA A 934 -0.80 18.39 -34.50
CA ALA A 934 -2.18 18.89 -34.53
C ALA A 934 -2.50 19.76 -35.76
N HIS A 935 -3.74 20.21 -35.93
CA HIS A 935 -4.04 21.24 -36.95
C HIS A 935 -3.58 22.61 -36.49
N THR A 936 -3.91 22.98 -35.24
CA THR A 936 -3.52 24.25 -34.62
C THR A 936 -2.83 23.95 -33.29
N ALA A 937 -1.57 24.35 -33.08
CA ALA A 937 -0.89 24.01 -31.83
C ALA A 937 0.14 25.01 -31.36
N THR A 938 0.25 25.15 -30.04
CA THR A 938 1.32 25.91 -29.39
C THR A 938 2.14 25.03 -28.45
N GLY A 939 3.48 25.08 -28.53
CA GLY A 939 4.34 24.39 -27.57
C GLY A 939 4.29 25.05 -26.19
N ILE A 940 4.86 26.25 -26.07
CA ILE A 940 4.84 27.05 -24.85
C ILE A 940 4.21 28.41 -25.15
N GLY A 941 3.06 28.72 -24.54
CA GLY A 941 2.38 30.01 -24.71
C GLY A 941 0.87 29.89 -24.88
N CYS A 942 0.29 30.54 -25.90
CA CYS A 942 -1.16 30.54 -26.09
C CYS A 942 -1.62 30.44 -27.55
N LEU A 943 -2.90 30.08 -27.74
CA LEU A 943 -3.55 30.04 -29.05
C LEU A 943 -4.08 31.42 -29.45
N SER A 944 -4.68 32.13 -28.51
CA SER A 944 -5.20 33.49 -28.69
C SER A 944 -4.85 34.35 -27.49
N GLY A 945 -4.74 35.66 -27.67
CA GLY A 945 -4.33 36.58 -26.61
C GLY A 945 -2.81 36.70 -26.46
N ASN A 946 -2.40 37.42 -25.41
CA ASN A 946 -1.01 37.84 -25.24
C ASN A 946 -0.22 36.82 -24.38
N ALA A 947 0.96 36.46 -24.86
CA ALA A 947 1.90 35.58 -24.16
C ALA A 947 3.01 36.38 -23.48
N ASP A 948 3.26 36.12 -22.19
CA ASP A 948 4.42 36.62 -21.44
C ASP A 948 5.25 35.42 -20.96
N ILE A 949 6.41 35.19 -21.58
CA ILE A 949 7.21 33.98 -21.43
C ILE A 949 8.65 34.35 -21.04
N SER A 950 9.12 33.81 -19.92
CA SER A 950 10.52 33.91 -19.48
C SER A 950 11.13 32.52 -19.32
N ILE A 951 12.23 32.24 -20.01
CA ILE A 951 12.94 30.96 -19.99
C ILE A 951 14.41 31.20 -19.63
N ASP A 952 14.89 30.53 -18.59
CA ASP A 952 16.23 30.70 -18.03
C ASP A 952 16.85 29.36 -17.68
N ASN A 953 18.15 29.16 -17.97
CA ASN A 953 18.94 27.99 -17.54
C ASN A 953 18.30 26.61 -17.86
N CYS A 954 17.72 26.47 -19.06
CA CYS A 954 16.98 25.28 -19.48
C CYS A 954 17.56 24.60 -20.74
N ASN A 955 17.25 23.31 -20.89
CA ASN A 955 17.38 22.58 -22.15
C ASN A 955 15.99 22.25 -22.71
N ILE A 956 15.60 22.87 -23.82
CA ILE A 956 14.27 22.71 -24.41
C ILE A 956 14.39 22.14 -25.81
N THR A 957 13.67 21.06 -26.07
CA THR A 957 13.47 20.49 -27.41
C THR A 957 11.98 20.54 -27.75
N VAL A 958 11.63 21.17 -28.87
CA VAL A 958 10.26 21.20 -29.39
C VAL A 958 10.27 20.65 -30.80
N ASP A 959 9.47 19.63 -31.06
CA ASP A 959 9.25 19.05 -32.38
C ASP A 959 7.77 19.16 -32.73
N MET A 960 7.43 19.99 -33.71
CA MET A 960 6.07 20.36 -34.06
C MET A 960 5.70 19.97 -35.50
N ASN A 961 4.54 19.34 -35.66
CA ASN A 961 3.87 19.15 -36.94
C ASN A 961 2.47 19.77 -36.86
N ALA A 962 2.26 20.91 -37.53
CA ALA A 962 0.99 21.61 -37.46
C ALA A 962 0.58 22.34 -38.75
N GLY A 963 -0.73 22.51 -38.96
CA GLY A 963 -1.24 23.41 -39.99
C GLY A 963 -0.84 24.85 -39.67
N ASN A 964 -1.31 25.34 -38.51
CA ASN A 964 -0.95 26.63 -37.92
C ASN A 964 -0.26 26.37 -36.57
N GLY A 965 1.01 26.71 -36.44
CA GLY A 965 1.81 26.29 -35.28
C GLY A 965 2.70 27.40 -34.73
N CYS A 966 2.79 27.47 -33.40
CA CYS A 966 3.76 28.32 -32.71
C CYS A 966 4.54 27.51 -31.66
N CYS A 967 5.85 27.31 -31.82
CA CYS A 967 6.59 26.48 -30.86
C CYS A 967 6.71 27.17 -29.49
N ILE A 968 7.08 28.45 -29.46
CA ILE A 968 7.14 29.28 -28.26
C ILE A 968 6.54 30.66 -28.57
N GLY A 969 5.42 31.01 -27.95
CA GLY A 969 4.75 32.30 -28.12
C GLY A 969 3.24 32.19 -28.35
N SER A 970 2.69 33.02 -29.24
CA SER A 970 1.23 33.11 -29.47
C SER A 970 0.85 32.83 -30.93
N ILE A 971 -0.31 32.22 -31.18
CA ILE A 971 -0.86 32.14 -32.54
C ILE A 971 -1.60 33.45 -32.87
N ASP A 972 -2.64 33.80 -32.11
CA ASP A 972 -3.49 34.97 -32.34
C ASP A 972 -3.36 36.01 -31.20
N GLY A 973 -2.20 36.67 -31.10
CA GLY A 973 -1.97 37.79 -30.19
C GLY A 973 -0.50 38.15 -30.02
N CYS A 974 -0.18 39.15 -29.19
CA CYS A 974 1.20 39.62 -29.02
C CYS A 974 2.01 38.67 -28.14
N ALA A 975 3.33 38.61 -28.34
CA ALA A 975 4.22 37.76 -27.55
C ALA A 975 5.43 38.56 -27.03
N GLY A 976 5.62 38.54 -25.71
CA GLY A 976 6.85 38.96 -25.04
C GLY A 976 7.61 37.72 -24.61
N ILE A 977 8.84 37.54 -25.10
CA ILE A 977 9.62 36.32 -24.88
C ILE A 977 11.04 36.68 -24.47
N ASP A 978 11.43 36.30 -23.25
CA ASP A 978 12.78 36.46 -22.72
C ASP A 978 13.46 35.10 -22.55
N ILE A 979 14.59 34.88 -23.22
CA ILE A 979 15.36 33.62 -23.16
C ILE A 979 16.78 33.92 -22.69
N ALA A 980 17.24 33.30 -21.61
CA ALA A 980 18.58 33.50 -21.06
C ALA A 980 19.27 32.18 -20.68
N ARG A 981 20.58 32.01 -20.95
CA ARG A 981 21.36 30.84 -20.50
C ARG A 981 20.78 29.47 -20.90
N CYS A 982 20.12 29.39 -22.05
CA CYS A 982 19.41 28.17 -22.47
C CYS A 982 20.06 27.49 -23.68
N SER A 983 19.75 26.19 -23.84
CA SER A 983 19.95 25.44 -25.09
C SER A 983 18.59 25.06 -25.66
N LEU A 984 18.19 25.67 -26.77
CA LEU A 984 16.92 25.43 -27.44
C LEU A 984 17.15 24.73 -28.77
N LYS A 985 16.40 23.65 -29.00
CA LYS A 985 16.28 22.98 -30.29
C LYS A 985 14.81 22.96 -30.69
N VAL A 986 14.47 23.65 -31.76
CA VAL A 986 13.08 23.80 -32.21
C VAL A 986 12.98 23.32 -33.65
N SER A 987 12.07 22.39 -33.91
CA SER A 987 11.73 21.95 -35.25
C SER A 987 10.24 22.09 -35.53
N GLY A 988 9.89 22.44 -36.76
CA GLY A 988 8.51 22.72 -37.14
C GLY A 988 8.23 22.44 -38.61
N ASP A 989 7.21 21.63 -38.89
CA ASP A 989 6.73 21.31 -40.23
C ASP A 989 5.24 21.68 -40.37
N GLY A 990 4.85 22.36 -41.45
CA GLY A 990 3.47 22.85 -41.55
C GLY A 990 3.06 23.76 -42.71
N THR A 991 1.92 24.43 -42.55
CA THR A 991 1.51 25.52 -43.47
C THR A 991 2.04 26.85 -42.98
N ASP A 992 1.69 27.22 -41.75
CA ASP A 992 2.02 28.48 -41.10
C ASP A 992 2.72 28.20 -39.77
N ILE A 993 4.06 28.30 -39.74
CA ILE A 993 4.86 27.91 -38.56
C ILE A 993 5.70 29.08 -38.04
N VAL A 994 5.58 29.35 -36.75
CA VAL A 994 6.45 30.25 -36.00
C VAL A 994 7.23 29.45 -34.96
N CYS A 995 8.56 29.54 -34.94
CA CYS A 995 9.33 28.88 -33.89
C CYS A 995 9.30 29.68 -32.59
N ILE A 996 9.69 30.95 -32.62
CA ILE A 996 9.70 31.80 -31.42
C ILE A 996 9.05 33.15 -31.77
N GLY A 997 7.85 33.42 -31.28
CA GLY A 997 7.17 34.71 -31.50
C GLY A 997 5.66 34.61 -31.69
N SER A 998 5.13 35.30 -32.71
CA SER A 998 3.68 35.33 -32.96
C SER A 998 3.30 35.07 -34.40
N LEU A 999 2.18 34.37 -34.64
CA LEU A 999 1.66 34.19 -35.98
C LEU A 999 0.86 35.42 -36.47
N ASN A 1000 -0.15 35.84 -35.71
CA ASN A 1000 -1.13 36.88 -36.07
C ASN A 1000 -1.24 38.01 -35.02
N GLY A 1001 -0.20 38.28 -34.24
CA GLY A 1001 -0.16 39.39 -33.29
C GLY A 1001 0.15 40.74 -33.93
N GLU A 1002 -0.25 41.83 -33.27
CA GLU A 1002 0.13 43.20 -33.69
C GLU A 1002 1.63 43.44 -33.54
N ARG A 1003 2.24 42.90 -32.48
CA ARG A 1003 3.65 43.07 -32.14
C ARG A 1003 4.23 41.86 -31.41
N THR A 1004 5.51 41.57 -31.63
CA THR A 1004 6.28 40.58 -30.87
C THR A 1004 7.61 41.17 -30.45
N ASP A 1005 7.96 41.01 -29.18
CA ASP A 1005 9.22 41.45 -28.59
C ASP A 1005 9.96 40.21 -28.05
N VAL A 1006 11.14 39.91 -28.61
CA VAL A 1006 11.96 38.74 -28.22
C VAL A 1006 13.34 39.20 -27.75
N SER A 1007 13.75 38.71 -26.58
CA SER A 1007 15.09 38.89 -26.03
C SER A 1007 15.80 37.54 -25.91
N VAL A 1008 17.05 37.43 -26.38
CA VAL A 1008 17.85 36.20 -26.27
C VAL A 1008 19.25 36.54 -25.75
N ASP A 1009 19.61 36.05 -24.57
CA ASP A 1009 20.91 36.31 -23.95
C ASP A 1009 21.66 35.02 -23.57
N ILE A 1010 22.96 34.95 -23.84
CA ILE A 1010 23.85 33.83 -23.46
C ILE A 1010 23.24 32.45 -23.79
N SER A 1011 22.63 32.29 -24.97
CA SER A 1011 21.87 31.07 -25.30
C SER A 1011 22.28 30.47 -26.64
N GLY A 1012 22.13 29.15 -26.78
CA GLY A 1012 22.23 28.42 -28.04
C GLY A 1012 20.84 28.11 -28.57
N VAL A 1013 20.47 28.65 -29.73
CA VAL A 1013 19.15 28.42 -30.36
C VAL A 1013 19.36 27.79 -31.72
N PHE A 1014 18.78 26.62 -31.91
CA PHE A 1014 18.83 25.85 -33.15
C PHE A 1014 17.42 25.65 -33.68
N ILE A 1015 17.12 26.25 -34.83
CA ILE A 1015 15.80 26.22 -35.46
C ILE A 1015 15.89 25.46 -36.79
N SER A 1016 14.93 24.57 -37.03
CA SER A 1016 14.76 23.84 -38.28
C SER A 1016 13.30 23.84 -38.71
N VAL A 1017 12.93 24.59 -39.76
CA VAL A 1017 11.53 24.76 -40.17
C VAL A 1017 11.31 24.46 -41.65
N SER A 1018 10.26 23.71 -41.96
CA SER A 1018 9.75 23.55 -43.33
C SER A 1018 8.26 23.85 -43.38
N ALA A 1019 7.89 25.05 -43.83
CA ALA A 1019 6.51 25.50 -43.88
C ALA A 1019 6.20 26.32 -45.14
N VAL A 1020 4.93 26.43 -45.55
CA VAL A 1020 4.57 27.30 -46.69
C VAL A 1020 4.88 28.76 -46.36
N ARG A 1021 4.45 29.22 -45.18
CA ARG A 1021 4.83 30.51 -44.61
C ARG A 1021 5.40 30.26 -43.22
N GLY A 1022 6.47 30.94 -42.85
CA GLY A 1022 7.03 30.73 -41.52
C GLY A 1022 8.12 31.68 -41.11
N THR A 1023 8.38 31.72 -39.81
CA THR A 1023 9.49 32.49 -39.27
C THR A 1023 10.21 31.75 -38.16
N GLY A 1024 11.54 31.90 -38.12
CA GLY A 1024 12.36 31.39 -37.04
C GLY A 1024 12.08 32.16 -35.74
N ILE A 1025 12.36 33.47 -35.73
CA ILE A 1025 12.13 34.32 -34.56
C ILE A 1025 11.42 35.60 -35.00
N GLY A 1026 10.26 35.92 -34.42
CA GLY A 1026 9.53 37.16 -34.68
C GLY A 1026 8.02 36.98 -34.89
N ALA A 1027 7.36 38.05 -35.33
CA ALA A 1027 5.95 38.02 -35.71
C ALA A 1027 5.81 37.75 -37.22
N LEU A 1028 5.06 36.73 -37.64
CA LEU A 1028 4.84 36.47 -39.07
C LEU A 1028 4.00 37.58 -39.71
N ASN A 1029 2.87 37.94 -39.13
CA ASN A 1029 1.94 38.95 -39.69
C ASN A 1029 1.94 40.30 -38.92
N GLY A 1030 2.87 40.50 -37.98
CA GLY A 1030 2.93 41.65 -37.08
C GLY A 1030 4.24 42.42 -37.07
N ALA A 1031 4.33 43.47 -36.27
CA ALA A 1031 5.59 44.17 -36.00
C ALA A 1031 6.52 43.31 -35.14
N THR A 1032 7.83 43.41 -35.35
CA THR A 1032 8.83 42.60 -34.64
C THR A 1032 9.91 43.46 -33.98
N SER A 1033 10.24 43.18 -32.72
CA SER A 1033 11.44 43.67 -32.06
C SER A 1033 12.26 42.49 -31.53
N ILE A 1034 13.51 42.37 -31.93
CA ILE A 1034 14.41 41.29 -31.48
C ILE A 1034 15.69 41.90 -30.92
N ASN A 1035 16.03 41.50 -29.69
CA ASN A 1035 17.29 41.85 -29.05
C ASN A 1035 18.04 40.56 -28.70
N ALA A 1036 19.16 40.28 -29.38
CA ALA A 1036 19.99 39.14 -29.05
C ALA A 1036 21.37 39.59 -28.58
N SER A 1037 21.87 38.99 -27.49
CA SER A 1037 23.22 39.22 -26.97
C SER A 1037 23.97 37.94 -26.62
N SER A 1038 25.28 37.91 -26.93
CA SER A 1038 26.20 36.85 -26.49
C SER A 1038 25.74 35.42 -26.81
N SER A 1039 25.03 35.21 -27.93
CA SER A 1039 24.29 33.98 -28.23
C SER A 1039 24.70 33.34 -29.55
N LEU A 1040 24.47 32.03 -29.68
CA LEU A 1040 24.63 31.28 -30.93
C LEU A 1040 23.25 31.01 -31.52
N LEU A 1041 22.96 31.59 -32.68
CA LEU A 1041 21.66 31.42 -33.35
C LEU A 1041 21.86 30.74 -34.70
N LYS A 1042 21.35 29.52 -34.83
CA LYS A 1042 21.35 28.76 -36.07
C LYS A 1042 19.93 28.53 -36.54
N THR A 1043 19.64 28.88 -37.78
CA THR A 1043 18.31 28.75 -38.38
C THR A 1043 18.43 28.10 -39.75
N ASP A 1044 17.79 26.96 -39.94
CA ASP A 1044 17.57 26.31 -41.22
C ASP A 1044 16.07 26.41 -41.52
N ILE A 1045 15.66 27.17 -42.54
CA ILE A 1045 14.24 27.40 -42.85
C ILE A 1045 13.94 27.37 -44.34
N SER A 1046 12.84 26.72 -44.74
CA SER A 1046 12.38 26.65 -46.13
C SER A 1046 10.88 26.82 -46.28
N GLY A 1047 10.45 27.58 -47.30
CA GLY A 1047 9.05 27.83 -47.60
C GLY A 1047 8.80 28.78 -48.77
N ASP A 1048 7.55 29.11 -49.08
CA ASP A 1048 7.23 30.18 -50.04
C ASP A 1048 7.55 31.55 -49.43
N ASP A 1049 7.03 31.80 -48.22
CA ASP A 1049 7.18 33.03 -47.46
C ASP A 1049 7.84 32.73 -46.09
N ALA A 1050 9.12 32.38 -46.12
CA ALA A 1050 9.82 31.91 -44.93
C ALA A 1050 11.06 32.76 -44.58
N PHE A 1051 11.15 33.25 -43.33
CA PHE A 1051 12.20 34.19 -42.91
C PHE A 1051 12.95 33.68 -41.67
N ALA A 1052 14.26 33.94 -41.58
CA ALA A 1052 15.03 33.52 -40.41
C ALA A 1052 14.68 34.35 -39.17
N MET A 1053 14.44 35.65 -39.36
CA MET A 1053 13.98 36.59 -38.33
C MET A 1053 12.95 37.58 -38.91
N GLY A 1054 12.00 38.02 -38.09
CA GLY A 1054 10.94 38.94 -38.48
C GLY A 1054 9.74 38.22 -39.08
N GLY A 1055 9.08 38.85 -40.06
CA GLY A 1055 7.98 38.25 -40.81
C GLY A 1055 7.68 39.01 -42.09
N LEU A 1056 6.39 39.04 -42.47
CA LEU A 1056 5.87 39.61 -43.71
C LEU A 1056 5.69 41.13 -43.67
N THR A 1057 5.70 41.74 -42.48
CA THR A 1057 5.57 43.19 -42.33
C THR A 1057 6.94 43.88 -42.46
N LYS A 1058 6.96 45.19 -42.74
CA LYS A 1058 8.22 45.96 -42.80
C LYS A 1058 8.63 46.58 -41.46
N ASP A 1059 7.76 46.51 -40.45
CA ASP A 1059 7.98 47.11 -39.13
C ASP A 1059 8.77 46.14 -38.24
N GLN A 1060 10.09 46.10 -38.45
CA GLN A 1060 10.99 45.12 -37.84
C GLN A 1060 12.25 45.79 -37.32
N HIS A 1061 12.50 45.72 -36.01
CA HIS A 1061 13.70 46.24 -35.37
C HIS A 1061 14.53 45.09 -34.79
N LEU A 1062 15.71 44.85 -35.34
CA LEU A 1062 16.61 43.74 -35.01
C LEU A 1062 17.93 44.28 -34.47
N THR A 1063 18.24 44.00 -33.21
CA THR A 1063 19.50 44.40 -32.57
C THR A 1063 20.26 43.17 -32.10
N ILE A 1064 21.41 42.88 -32.73
CA ILE A 1064 22.20 41.68 -32.47
C ILE A 1064 23.62 42.04 -32.00
N ARG A 1065 23.95 41.73 -30.75
CA ARG A 1065 25.22 42.12 -30.10
C ARG A 1065 26.06 40.91 -29.68
N LYS A 1066 27.32 40.82 -30.11
CA LYS A 1066 28.23 39.73 -29.70
C LYS A 1066 27.69 38.32 -29.99
N CYS A 1067 26.94 38.14 -31.07
CA CYS A 1067 26.36 36.85 -31.44
C CYS A 1067 27.06 36.20 -32.63
N ASP A 1068 27.00 34.87 -32.67
CA ASP A 1068 27.36 34.05 -33.82
C ASP A 1068 26.07 33.60 -34.53
N LEU A 1069 25.89 34.03 -35.78
CA LEU A 1069 24.69 33.73 -36.57
C LEU A 1069 25.01 32.74 -37.70
N LYS A 1070 24.15 31.75 -37.92
CA LYS A 1070 24.18 30.90 -39.11
C LYS A 1070 22.79 30.65 -39.65
N TRP A 1071 22.45 31.28 -40.76
CA TRP A 1071 21.13 31.12 -41.38
C TRP A 1071 21.21 30.47 -42.74
N ASN A 1072 20.26 29.60 -43.02
CA ASN A 1072 20.06 28.96 -44.30
C ASN A 1072 18.57 29.06 -44.63
N VAL A 1073 18.23 29.93 -45.58
CA VAL A 1073 16.86 30.32 -45.93
C VAL A 1073 16.60 29.93 -47.38
N ASN A 1074 15.47 29.29 -47.64
CA ASN A 1074 15.00 29.05 -49.01
C ASN A 1074 13.58 29.59 -49.15
N ASN A 1075 13.39 30.66 -49.94
CA ASN A 1075 12.10 31.32 -50.13
C ASN A 1075 11.93 32.00 -51.50
N LYS A 1076 10.69 32.39 -51.84
CA LYS A 1076 10.38 33.05 -53.13
C LYS A 1076 10.93 34.48 -53.22
N ASP A 1077 11.02 35.15 -52.08
CA ASP A 1077 11.39 36.56 -52.00
C ASP A 1077 12.91 36.79 -52.11
N GLY A 1078 13.72 35.75 -51.89
CA GLY A 1078 15.18 35.78 -51.99
C GLY A 1078 15.87 36.60 -50.90
N ARG A 1079 15.22 36.77 -49.73
CA ARG A 1079 15.76 37.53 -48.59
C ARG A 1079 15.69 36.74 -47.29
N ASP A 1080 16.59 37.00 -46.37
CA ASP A 1080 16.64 36.38 -45.05
C ASP A 1080 15.70 37.02 -44.01
N CYS A 1081 15.46 38.33 -44.14
CA CYS A 1081 14.49 39.12 -43.37
C CYS A 1081 13.98 40.32 -44.18
N LEU A 1082 12.88 40.97 -43.74
CA LEU A 1082 12.29 42.15 -44.41
C LEU A 1082 12.62 43.49 -43.72
N ALA A 1083 13.38 43.49 -42.64
CA ALA A 1083 13.83 44.69 -41.94
C ALA A 1083 14.56 45.66 -42.87
N ALA A 1084 14.31 46.96 -42.71
CA ALA A 1084 15.08 47.99 -43.39
C ALA A 1084 16.55 47.96 -42.89
N PRO A 1085 17.54 48.34 -43.71
CA PRO A 1085 18.95 48.33 -43.31
C PRO A 1085 19.24 49.13 -42.02
N GLU A 1086 18.55 50.25 -41.82
CA GLU A 1086 18.63 51.08 -40.62
C GLU A 1086 18.07 50.40 -39.35
N ASP A 1087 17.16 49.43 -39.53
CA ASP A 1087 16.50 48.72 -38.44
C ASP A 1087 17.10 47.33 -38.15
N PHE A 1088 18.11 46.90 -38.92
CA PHE A 1088 18.93 45.72 -38.63
C PHE A 1088 20.34 46.13 -38.21
N VAL A 1089 20.53 46.19 -36.89
CA VAL A 1089 21.80 46.58 -36.26
C VAL A 1089 22.55 45.36 -35.74
N MET A 1090 23.73 45.11 -36.29
CA MET A 1090 24.69 44.12 -35.77
C MET A 1090 25.89 44.84 -35.14
N ILE A 1091 26.23 44.51 -33.89
CA ILE A 1091 27.38 45.09 -33.15
C ILE A 1091 28.27 43.98 -32.62
N ASN A 1092 29.56 43.99 -32.96
CA ASN A 1092 30.54 42.97 -32.53
C ASN A 1092 30.06 41.51 -32.78
N SER A 1093 29.24 41.29 -33.81
CA SER A 1093 28.62 40.01 -34.17
C SER A 1093 29.13 39.56 -35.54
N ARG A 1094 29.15 38.25 -35.80
CA ARG A 1094 29.49 37.67 -37.11
C ARG A 1094 28.39 36.72 -37.57
N GLY A 1095 28.09 36.73 -38.86
CA GLY A 1095 27.05 35.87 -39.42
C GLY A 1095 27.39 35.32 -40.79
N SER A 1096 27.11 34.02 -40.98
CA SER A 1096 27.11 33.35 -42.27
C SER A 1096 25.67 33.10 -42.69
N PHE A 1097 25.28 33.60 -43.85
CA PHE A 1097 23.91 33.57 -44.34
C PHE A 1097 23.90 32.91 -45.71
N SER A 1098 23.02 31.93 -45.91
CA SER A 1098 22.71 31.39 -47.22
C SER A 1098 21.24 31.64 -47.54
N VAL A 1099 20.96 32.24 -48.70
CA VAL A 1099 19.60 32.46 -49.19
C VAL A 1099 19.50 31.87 -50.59
N ASN A 1100 18.59 30.93 -50.80
CA ASN A 1100 18.37 30.23 -52.09
C ASN A 1100 19.66 29.62 -52.68
N GLY A 1101 20.57 29.16 -51.83
CA GLY A 1101 21.85 28.54 -52.22
C GLY A 1101 23.01 29.52 -52.46
N GLU A 1102 22.75 30.84 -52.47
CA GLU A 1102 23.80 31.86 -52.49
C GLU A 1102 24.24 32.16 -51.06
N THR A 1103 25.56 32.24 -50.81
CA THR A 1103 26.11 32.48 -49.47
C THR A 1103 26.79 33.84 -49.39
N PHE A 1104 26.53 34.58 -48.32
CA PHE A 1104 27.15 35.87 -48.01
C PHE A 1104 27.43 35.99 -46.52
N GLU A 1105 28.32 36.92 -46.15
CA GLU A 1105 28.66 37.21 -44.76
C GLU A 1105 28.26 38.64 -44.40
N ARG A 1106 27.78 38.85 -43.17
CA ARG A 1106 27.60 40.18 -42.58
C ARG A 1106 28.45 40.26 -41.31
N GLU A 1107 29.32 41.26 -41.25
CA GLU A 1107 30.07 41.61 -40.04
C GLU A 1107 29.41 42.81 -39.37
N GLY A 1108 29.20 42.73 -38.05
CA GLY A 1108 28.65 43.82 -37.26
C GLY A 1108 29.63 44.99 -37.14
N GLN A 1109 29.09 46.18 -36.86
CA GLN A 1109 29.89 47.35 -36.55
C GLN A 1109 30.69 47.12 -35.25
N PHE A 1110 31.93 47.58 -35.20
CA PHE A 1110 32.74 47.55 -33.99
C PHE A 1110 32.37 48.76 -33.12
N GLU A 1111 31.77 48.52 -31.95
CA GLU A 1111 31.70 49.48 -30.84
C GLU A 1111 32.85 49.26 -29.86
#